data_AF-A0A8X8WQ85-F1
#
_entry.id   AF-A0A8X8WQ85-F1
#
_cell.length_a   1.000
_cell.length_b   1.000
_cell.length_c   1.000
_cell.angle_alpha   90.00
_cell.angle_beta   90.00
_cell.angle_gamma   90.00
#
_symmetry.space_group_name_H-M   'P 1'
#
loop_
_entity.id
_entity.type
_entity.pdbx_description
1 polymer ?
#
loop_
_entity_poly.entity_id
_entity_poly.type
_entity_poly.pdbx_seq_one_letter_code
_entity_poly.pdbx_strand_id
1 'polypeptide(L)'
;MPVLRGRGRRGKQQLDPQRPINNAATRTRRRTAAAAAVVAAPVEEKIVAAVEEAAAPEIKEVEEDKQVPEEVGEKPMDSGGKSPGKLNMPEDDFASPPFPEKVQVGGSPTYRLEKKLGKGGFGQVFVGRRITGGNINERTGPGAVEVAVKFEHRNSKGCNYGPPPEWQVYNTLGGSYGVPRVHYKGRQGDYYVMVMDMLGPSLWDIWNNNSRTMSVDMVACIAIESISILEKMHSRGYVHGDVKPENFLLGAVGSPDEKKLFLVDLGLAARWRDGNTGLHVQYDQRPDVFRGTVRYAGVHAHLGRTGSRRDDLESLAYTLVFLLRGRLPWQGYQGENKGFLVCKKKMATSPESLCCFCPQPFKSFMEYVVDLKFDEEPNYAKCISLFDGIVGPNPDIRPIKTEGAQKVGYKRGRLTFEDEEDEQPKKKVRMGMPATQWVSIYNARRPMKQRYHYNVMDVRLSQHIDKGTEDGLFISCVASCHNLWALVMDAGTGFKAQVYELSPFFLHKEWIMERWEKNFYISAVAGASDGSSLVVMSKGTPYSQQSYKVSESFPFKWINKKWKEGFCVTSMATSGTRWAVVMSRGAGFSNQVVELDFLYPSEGIHQRWENGYRITATAATSDQAAFVLSVPRRKPVDETQETLRTSTFPTTHSKFLRRCEDLNIRITYRRVKVVSE
;
A
#
# COMPACT_ATOMS: atom_id res chain seq x y z
N MET A 1 -31.58 -8.98 -38.79
CA MET A 1 -32.09 -9.24 -40.16
C MET A 1 -30.93 -9.04 -41.15
N PRO A 2 -30.83 -9.87 -42.21
CA PRO A 2 -29.74 -10.85 -42.41
C PRO A 2 -28.89 -10.53 -43.67
N VAL A 3 -27.93 -11.30 -44.19
CA VAL A 3 -27.98 -12.59 -44.95
C VAL A 3 -26.50 -12.96 -45.29
N LEU A 4 -25.96 -14.19 -45.22
CA LEU A 4 -25.95 -15.18 -46.32
C LEU A 4 -25.19 -16.49 -46.01
N ARG A 5 -25.89 -17.59 -46.35
CA ARG A 5 -25.48 -18.89 -46.95
C ARG A 5 -24.50 -19.77 -46.18
N GLY A 6 -24.76 -21.05 -45.88
CA GLY A 6 -25.73 -22.01 -46.41
C GLY A 6 -25.03 -23.14 -47.17
N ARG A 7 -25.12 -24.38 -46.63
CA ARG A 7 -25.00 -25.74 -47.23
C ARG A 7 -24.56 -26.69 -46.09
N GLY A 8 -25.23 -27.76 -45.67
CA GLY A 8 -26.33 -28.54 -46.23
C GLY A 8 -25.85 -29.89 -46.76
N ARG A 9 -25.97 -30.98 -45.97
CA ARG A 9 -26.68 -32.25 -46.30
C ARG A 9 -26.18 -33.50 -45.53
N ARG A 10 -27.18 -34.24 -45.00
CA ARG A 10 -27.44 -35.71 -44.99
C ARG A 10 -26.37 -36.63 -44.35
N GLY A 11 -26.69 -37.64 -43.54
CA GLY A 11 -27.95 -38.27 -43.12
C GLY A 11 -27.72 -39.78 -42.85
N LYS A 12 -28.56 -40.38 -41.98
CA LYS A 12 -28.75 -41.83 -41.70
C LYS A 12 -27.58 -42.53 -40.94
N GLN A 13 -27.76 -43.54 -40.08
CA GLN A 13 -28.86 -44.47 -39.80
C GLN A 13 -28.62 -45.16 -38.44
N GLN A 14 -29.70 -45.63 -37.81
CA GLN A 14 -29.75 -46.58 -36.67
C GLN A 14 -28.94 -47.86 -36.90
N LEU A 15 -28.51 -48.52 -35.81
CA LEU A 15 -28.85 -49.91 -35.46
C LEU A 15 -28.19 -50.33 -34.13
N ASP A 16 -29.04 -50.75 -33.18
CA ASP A 16 -28.72 -51.64 -32.06
C ASP A 16 -28.95 -53.08 -32.56
N PRO A 17 -28.20 -54.11 -32.11
CA PRO A 17 -28.82 -55.02 -31.13
C PRO A 17 -27.89 -55.82 -30.18
N GLN A 18 -28.46 -56.14 -29.01
CA GLN A 18 -28.48 -57.45 -28.31
C GLN A 18 -27.34 -57.91 -27.36
N ARG A 19 -27.80 -58.44 -26.22
CA ARG A 19 -27.12 -59.13 -25.10
C ARG A 19 -26.68 -60.58 -25.46
N PRO A 20 -25.93 -61.30 -24.58
CA PRO A 20 -26.53 -62.08 -23.47
C PRO A 20 -25.73 -62.00 -22.14
N ILE A 21 -26.34 -61.78 -20.97
CA ILE A 21 -26.71 -62.77 -19.93
C ILE A 21 -25.70 -63.91 -19.71
N ASN A 22 -25.06 -63.95 -18.53
CA ASN A 22 -24.81 -65.19 -17.79
C ASN A 22 -24.81 -64.96 -16.27
N ASN A 23 -25.60 -65.78 -15.59
CA ASN A 23 -25.74 -65.92 -14.14
C ASN A 23 -24.61 -66.80 -13.58
N ALA A 24 -24.13 -66.52 -12.36
CA ALA A 24 -23.79 -67.56 -11.38
C ALA A 24 -23.68 -66.95 -9.98
N ALA A 25 -24.48 -67.49 -9.07
CA ALA A 25 -24.47 -67.21 -7.65
C ALA A 25 -23.71 -68.31 -6.91
N THR A 26 -22.98 -67.97 -5.82
CA THR A 26 -22.79 -68.91 -4.71
C THR A 26 -22.51 -68.21 -3.38
N ARG A 27 -23.30 -68.62 -2.38
CA ARG A 27 -23.25 -68.36 -0.93
C ARG A 27 -22.22 -69.27 -0.25
N THR A 28 -21.58 -68.77 0.82
CA THR A 28 -21.44 -69.43 2.16
C THR A 28 -20.67 -68.50 3.13
N ARG A 29 -21.31 -67.96 4.19
CA ARG A 29 -21.48 -68.45 5.58
C ARG A 29 -20.31 -68.18 6.56
N ARG A 30 -20.56 -67.20 7.45
CA ARG A 30 -20.37 -67.13 8.92
C ARG A 30 -19.16 -67.81 9.59
N ARG A 31 -18.47 -67.03 10.44
CA ARG A 31 -18.23 -67.36 11.87
C ARG A 31 -18.03 -66.11 12.73
N THR A 32 -18.49 -66.20 13.97
CA THR A 32 -18.60 -65.21 15.05
C THR A 32 -17.58 -65.50 16.16
N ALA A 33 -17.09 -64.44 16.85
CA ALA A 33 -16.70 -64.34 18.28
C ALA A 33 -15.64 -63.21 18.42
N ALA A 34 -15.86 -62.07 19.09
CA ALA A 34 -16.04 -61.78 20.53
C ALA A 34 -14.73 -61.28 21.21
N ALA A 35 -14.77 -59.99 21.57
CA ALA A 35 -14.13 -59.23 22.66
C ALA A 35 -12.73 -59.59 23.23
N ALA A 36 -11.84 -58.59 23.26
CA ALA A 36 -11.11 -58.18 24.47
C ALA A 36 -10.48 -56.78 24.26
N ALA A 37 -10.55 -55.94 25.29
CA ALA A 37 -10.02 -54.57 25.34
C ALA A 37 -8.69 -54.54 26.12
N VAL A 38 -7.67 -53.81 25.63
CA VAL A 38 -6.55 -53.27 26.46
C VAL A 38 -5.95 -51.99 25.82
N VAL A 39 -6.17 -50.86 26.50
CA VAL A 39 -5.28 -49.73 26.87
C VAL A 39 -4.01 -49.35 26.05
N ALA A 40 -4.03 -48.11 25.55
CA ALA A 40 -3.01 -47.02 25.43
C ALA A 40 -1.59 -47.19 24.80
N ALA A 41 -1.37 -46.39 23.72
CA ALA A 41 -0.24 -45.49 23.31
C ALA A 41 1.25 -45.94 23.39
N PRO A 42 2.19 -45.39 22.56
CA PRO A 42 2.13 -44.16 21.75
C PRO A 42 2.45 -44.34 20.24
N VAL A 43 2.35 -43.21 19.53
CA VAL A 43 2.36 -43.02 18.06
C VAL A 43 3.76 -43.18 17.46
N GLU A 44 3.90 -44.06 16.47
CA GLU A 44 5.12 -44.31 15.71
C GLU A 44 5.30 -43.33 14.53
N GLU A 45 6.52 -42.80 14.37
CA GLU A 45 7.00 -42.11 13.18
C GLU A 45 6.95 -43.03 11.94
N LYS A 46 6.38 -42.56 10.83
CA LYS A 46 6.44 -43.26 9.53
C LYS A 46 7.47 -42.61 8.61
N ILE A 47 8.61 -43.27 8.46
CA ILE A 47 9.64 -42.99 7.45
C ILE A 47 9.40 -43.94 6.26
N VAL A 48 9.37 -43.40 5.04
CA VAL A 48 9.40 -44.19 3.80
C VAL A 48 10.72 -43.87 3.08
N ALA A 49 11.60 -44.86 2.95
CA ALA A 49 12.97 -44.69 2.44
C ALA A 49 13.18 -45.37 1.08
N ALA A 50 13.89 -44.69 0.19
CA ALA A 50 14.72 -45.26 -0.86
C ALA A 50 16.06 -44.49 -0.84
N VAL A 51 17.17 -45.24 -0.86
CA VAL A 51 18.54 -44.77 -0.58
C VAL A 51 19.25 -44.34 -1.87
N GLU A 52 19.84 -43.16 -1.87
CA GLU A 52 21.11 -42.87 -2.56
C GLU A 52 21.70 -41.55 -2.04
N GLU A 53 23.01 -41.55 -1.81
CA GLU A 53 23.78 -40.55 -1.05
C GLU A 53 24.38 -39.48 -1.99
N ALA A 54 24.19 -38.19 -1.67
CA ALA A 54 24.87 -37.10 -2.36
C ALA A 54 25.09 -35.90 -1.41
N ALA A 55 26.24 -35.24 -1.60
CA ALA A 55 26.90 -34.30 -0.69
C ALA A 55 26.07 -33.05 -0.28
N ALA A 56 26.29 -32.62 0.97
CA ALA A 56 25.57 -31.55 1.66
C ALA A 56 26.05 -30.12 1.29
N PRO A 57 25.13 -29.14 1.16
CA PRO A 57 25.48 -27.71 1.14
C PRO A 57 25.11 -26.97 2.44
N GLU A 58 25.83 -25.88 2.71
CA GLU A 58 25.77 -25.05 3.92
C GLU A 58 24.38 -24.43 4.24
N ILE A 59 24.01 -24.50 5.53
CA ILE A 59 22.83 -23.90 6.17
C ILE A 59 23.26 -22.58 6.83
N LYS A 60 22.48 -21.48 6.66
CA LYS A 60 22.71 -20.19 7.37
C LYS A 60 21.56 -19.83 8.30
N GLU A 61 21.93 -19.34 9.48
CA GLU A 61 21.13 -19.14 10.70
C GLU A 61 19.93 -18.19 10.62
N VAL A 62 19.06 -18.34 11.62
CA VAL A 62 17.82 -17.61 11.92
C VAL A 62 18.13 -16.30 12.66
N GLU A 63 17.67 -15.16 12.15
CA GLU A 63 17.70 -13.87 12.89
C GLU A 63 16.41 -13.75 13.74
N GLU A 64 16.51 -14.02 15.04
CA GLU A 64 15.50 -13.66 16.07
C GLU A 64 15.85 -12.31 16.70
N ASP A 65 14.87 -11.39 16.73
CA ASP A 65 14.98 -10.13 17.48
C ASP A 65 14.98 -10.45 18.98
N LYS A 66 16.11 -10.17 19.67
CA LYS A 66 16.20 -10.25 21.13
C LYS A 66 15.41 -9.10 21.75
N GLN A 67 14.38 -9.43 22.54
CA GLN A 67 13.78 -8.52 23.53
C GLN A 67 14.81 -8.19 24.61
N VAL A 68 15.00 -6.90 24.88
CA VAL A 68 15.72 -6.39 26.05
C VAL A 68 14.71 -6.33 27.21
N PRO A 69 15.03 -6.81 28.43
CA PRO A 69 14.08 -6.82 29.54
C PRO A 69 13.77 -5.41 30.05
N GLU A 70 12.49 -5.11 30.24
CA GLU A 70 11.99 -3.99 31.04
C GLU A 70 12.25 -4.27 32.53
N GLU A 71 12.89 -3.33 33.22
CA GLU A 71 12.79 -3.24 34.68
C GLU A 71 11.56 -2.40 35.05
N VAL A 72 10.67 -3.04 35.81
CA VAL A 72 9.45 -2.47 36.38
C VAL A 72 9.82 -1.75 37.69
N GLY A 73 9.42 -0.49 37.81
CA GLY A 73 9.34 0.26 39.06
C GLY A 73 7.99 0.95 39.17
N GLU A 74 7.07 0.38 39.96
CA GLU A 74 5.74 0.92 40.25
C GLU A 74 5.80 2.11 41.23
N LYS A 75 5.00 3.18 41.00
CA LYS A 75 4.03 3.81 41.95
C LYS A 75 3.43 5.14 41.40
N PRO A 76 2.31 5.67 41.96
CA PRO A 76 1.14 6.13 41.19
C PRO A 76 0.86 7.66 41.19
N MET A 77 -0.24 8.02 40.48
CA MET A 77 -1.14 9.18 40.64
C MET A 77 -0.91 10.52 39.89
N ASP A 78 -1.87 10.79 39.00
CA ASP A 78 -2.89 11.86 38.97
C ASP A 78 -2.58 13.39 38.91
N SER A 79 -3.41 14.02 38.07
CA SER A 79 -3.91 15.40 37.91
C SER A 79 -3.12 16.67 38.36
N GLY A 80 -2.91 17.55 37.37
CA GLY A 80 -3.11 19.02 37.40
C GLY A 80 -2.56 19.91 38.53
N GLY A 81 -1.61 20.80 38.20
CA GLY A 81 -1.29 21.98 39.03
C GLY A 81 -0.02 22.74 38.59
N LYS A 82 -0.06 24.09 38.64
CA LYS A 82 0.97 25.03 38.15
C LYS A 82 2.23 25.12 39.06
N SER A 83 3.40 25.31 38.42
CA SER A 83 4.67 26.05 38.74
C SER A 83 5.16 26.17 40.21
N PRO A 84 6.49 26.12 40.54
CA PRO A 84 7.51 27.06 40.02
C PRO A 84 8.94 26.49 39.82
N GLY A 85 9.84 27.31 39.26
CA GLY A 85 11.05 26.88 38.56
C GLY A 85 12.24 26.36 39.39
N LYS A 86 13.12 25.64 38.69
CA LYS A 86 14.57 25.59 38.94
C LYS A 86 15.31 25.04 37.71
N LEU A 87 16.19 25.92 37.19
CA LEU A 87 17.50 25.67 36.58
C LEU A 87 17.57 24.71 35.38
N ASN A 88 17.66 25.32 34.19
CA ASN A 88 18.12 24.72 32.94
C ASN A 88 19.53 24.14 33.09
N MET A 89 19.69 22.86 32.78
CA MET A 89 20.94 22.31 32.26
C MET A 89 20.73 22.04 30.76
N PRO A 90 21.67 22.42 29.88
CA PRO A 90 21.49 22.26 28.45
C PRO A 90 21.67 20.80 28.05
N GLU A 91 20.70 20.26 27.31
CA GLU A 91 20.89 19.03 26.54
C GLU A 91 21.98 19.30 25.48
N ASP A 92 22.94 18.38 25.37
CA ASP A 92 24.02 18.40 24.39
C ASP A 92 23.45 18.35 22.96
N ASP A 93 23.22 19.53 22.38
CA ASP A 93 23.11 19.75 20.95
C ASP A 93 24.49 19.45 20.33
N PHE A 94 24.59 18.39 19.53
CA PHE A 94 25.66 18.29 18.53
C PHE A 94 25.58 19.54 17.63
N ALA A 95 26.43 20.53 17.93
CA ALA A 95 26.39 21.86 17.34
C ALA A 95 26.51 21.77 15.81
N SER A 96 25.39 21.99 15.13
CA SER A 96 25.40 22.29 13.70
C SER A 96 26.22 23.59 13.52
N PRO A 97 27.10 23.69 12.51
CA PRO A 97 27.88 24.90 12.30
C PRO A 97 26.95 26.11 12.22
N PRO A 98 27.27 27.24 12.89
CA PRO A 98 26.39 28.39 12.97
C PRO A 98 26.05 28.90 11.56
N PHE A 99 24.79 29.27 11.34
CA PHE A 99 24.37 29.86 10.08
C PHE A 99 25.16 31.15 9.82
N PRO A 100 25.56 31.41 8.56
CA PRO A 100 26.33 32.61 8.26
C PRO A 100 25.49 33.87 8.50
N GLU A 101 26.04 34.87 9.21
CA GLU A 101 25.32 36.13 9.50
C GLU A 101 24.93 36.89 8.20
N LYS A 102 25.74 36.73 7.15
CA LYS A 102 25.53 37.33 5.83
C LYS A 102 25.54 36.27 4.75
N VAL A 103 24.64 36.41 3.78
CA VAL A 103 24.46 35.49 2.66
C VAL A 103 24.71 36.21 1.34
N GLN A 104 25.49 35.56 0.47
CA GLN A 104 25.64 35.98 -0.91
C GLN A 104 25.89 34.75 -1.79
N VAL A 105 24.97 34.46 -2.71
CA VAL A 105 25.02 33.25 -3.55
C VAL A 105 24.57 33.54 -4.97
N GLY A 106 25.17 32.88 -5.96
CA GLY A 106 24.70 32.93 -7.36
C GLY A 106 24.60 34.36 -7.93
N GLY A 107 25.50 35.26 -7.54
CA GLY A 107 25.48 36.67 -7.97
C GLY A 107 24.44 37.55 -7.26
N SER A 108 23.85 37.07 -6.16
CA SER A 108 22.87 37.84 -5.40
C SER A 108 23.45 39.09 -4.74
N PRO A 109 22.58 40.05 -4.35
CA PRO A 109 22.91 41.01 -3.30
C PRO A 109 23.35 40.29 -2.01
N THR A 110 23.98 41.06 -1.12
CA THR A 110 24.30 40.57 0.23
C THR A 110 23.07 40.74 1.12
N TYR A 111 22.65 39.65 1.75
CA TYR A 111 21.54 39.65 2.71
C TYR A 111 22.07 39.41 4.12
N ARG A 112 21.67 40.23 5.09
CA ARG A 112 21.84 39.94 6.51
C ARG A 112 20.73 38.98 6.94
N LEU A 113 21.08 37.87 7.59
CA LEU A 113 20.08 36.97 8.17
C LEU A 113 19.47 37.61 9.42
N GLU A 114 18.15 37.53 9.52
CA GLU A 114 17.38 38.00 10.66
C GLU A 114 16.61 36.83 11.28
N LYS A 115 15.32 37.02 11.58
CA LYS A 115 14.50 36.01 12.27
C LYS A 115 14.38 34.72 11.47
N LYS A 116 14.40 33.59 12.18
CA LYS A 116 14.01 32.29 11.63
C LYS A 116 12.51 32.28 11.35
N LEU A 117 12.12 31.87 10.15
CA LEU A 117 10.73 31.73 9.72
C LEU A 117 10.19 30.32 9.97
N GLY A 118 11.04 29.30 9.82
CA GLY A 118 10.62 27.92 9.99
C GLY A 118 11.75 26.91 9.93
N LYS A 119 11.45 25.67 10.35
CA LYS A 119 12.29 24.50 10.20
C LYS A 119 11.46 23.41 9.51
N GLY A 120 11.89 22.99 8.32
CA GLY A 120 11.30 21.86 7.60
C GLY A 120 12.07 20.56 7.85
N GLY A 121 11.64 19.48 7.19
CA GLY A 121 12.30 18.17 7.30
C GLY A 121 13.72 18.13 6.72
N PHE A 122 14.03 19.03 5.78
CA PHE A 122 15.29 19.05 5.01
C PHE A 122 16.16 20.28 5.28
N GLY A 123 15.59 21.37 5.85
CA GLY A 123 16.31 22.64 5.99
C GLY A 123 15.64 23.65 6.91
N GLN A 124 16.25 24.83 7.02
CA GLN A 124 15.79 25.95 7.84
C GLN A 124 15.59 27.20 6.97
N VAL A 125 14.56 27.98 7.26
CA VAL A 125 14.21 29.19 6.49
C VAL A 125 14.31 30.41 7.39
N PHE A 126 14.94 31.47 6.91
CA PHE A 126 15.16 32.73 7.61
C PHE A 126 14.71 33.91 6.76
N VAL A 127 14.44 35.05 7.40
CA VAL A 127 14.36 36.33 6.71
C VAL A 127 15.78 36.77 6.35
N GLY A 128 16.00 37.11 5.08
CA GLY A 128 17.19 37.82 4.63
C GLY A 128 16.83 39.28 4.32
N ARG A 129 17.49 40.22 4.98
CA ARG A 129 17.35 41.66 4.69
C ARG A 129 18.51 42.11 3.81
N ARG A 130 18.21 42.64 2.63
CA ARG A 130 19.23 43.15 1.70
C ARG A 130 19.98 44.32 2.34
N ILE A 131 21.31 44.27 2.28
CA ILE A 131 22.18 45.34 2.80
C ILE A 131 23.04 46.01 1.72
N THR A 132 23.07 45.48 0.49
CA THR A 132 23.84 46.05 -0.62
C THR A 132 22.95 46.29 -1.85
N GLY A 133 22.98 47.52 -2.37
CA GLY A 133 22.34 47.92 -3.63
C GLY A 133 20.80 47.98 -3.62
N GLY A 134 20.24 48.55 -4.69
CA GLY A 134 18.80 48.54 -5.03
C GLY A 134 17.92 49.55 -4.29
N ASN A 135 16.64 49.60 -4.70
CA ASN A 135 15.64 50.52 -4.15
C ASN A 135 15.07 49.98 -2.83
N ILE A 136 15.12 50.77 -1.75
CA ILE A 136 14.58 50.39 -0.42
C ILE A 136 13.06 50.22 -0.38
N ASN A 137 12.35 50.69 -1.40
CA ASN A 137 10.90 50.55 -1.51
C ASN A 137 10.49 49.29 -2.29
N GLU A 138 11.45 48.54 -2.83
CA GLU A 138 11.17 47.33 -3.59
C GLU A 138 10.81 46.17 -2.66
N ARG A 139 9.55 45.73 -2.72
CA ARG A 139 8.97 44.72 -1.81
C ARG A 139 8.90 43.31 -2.39
N THR A 140 9.11 43.14 -3.69
CA THR A 140 8.90 41.88 -4.40
C THR A 140 9.97 41.68 -5.47
N GLY A 141 10.25 40.43 -5.84
CA GLY A 141 11.20 40.11 -6.90
C GLY A 141 12.67 40.09 -6.45
N PRO A 142 13.63 39.96 -7.40
CA PRO A 142 15.04 39.75 -7.09
C PRO A 142 15.71 40.95 -6.38
N GLY A 143 15.08 42.12 -6.45
CA GLY A 143 15.49 43.34 -5.75
C GLY A 143 14.73 43.60 -4.46
N ALA A 144 13.93 42.65 -3.94
CA ALA A 144 13.21 42.86 -2.70
C ALA A 144 14.15 43.14 -1.51
N VAL A 145 13.74 44.06 -0.64
CA VAL A 145 14.45 44.36 0.61
C VAL A 145 14.44 43.18 1.57
N GLU A 146 13.32 42.46 1.63
CA GLU A 146 13.18 41.24 2.43
C GLU A 146 12.91 40.05 1.52
N VAL A 147 13.63 38.96 1.77
CA VAL A 147 13.52 37.68 1.05
C VAL A 147 13.48 36.53 2.04
N ALA A 148 12.93 35.40 1.62
CA ALA A 148 13.09 34.15 2.36
C ALA A 148 14.37 33.45 1.91
N VAL A 149 15.21 33.06 2.88
CA VAL A 149 16.48 32.37 2.64
C VAL A 149 16.42 30.97 3.25
N LYS A 150 16.37 29.94 2.40
CA LYS A 150 16.34 28.53 2.81
C LYS A 150 17.74 27.94 2.77
N PHE A 151 18.14 27.30 3.86
CA PHE A 151 19.41 26.58 4.02
C PHE A 151 19.16 25.09 4.16
N GLU A 152 19.91 24.30 3.42
CA GLU A 152 19.99 22.86 3.57
C GLU A 152 21.46 22.43 3.67
N HIS A 153 21.78 21.67 4.70
CA HIS A 153 23.16 21.24 4.94
C HIS A 153 23.58 20.18 3.92
N ARG A 154 24.84 20.18 3.49
CA ARG A 154 25.36 19.23 2.48
C ARG A 154 25.21 17.76 2.87
N ASN A 155 25.19 17.46 4.17
CA ASN A 155 25.00 16.11 4.71
C ASN A 155 23.51 15.78 4.96
N SER A 156 22.58 16.68 4.63
CA SER A 156 21.14 16.40 4.71
C SER A 156 20.74 15.27 3.77
N LYS A 157 19.69 14.53 4.15
CA LYS A 157 19.12 13.46 3.30
C LYS A 157 18.69 14.06 1.95
N GLY A 158 19.24 13.53 0.86
CA GLY A 158 18.96 14.00 -0.50
C GLY A 158 20.06 14.87 -1.10
N CYS A 159 21.04 15.33 -0.30
CA CYS A 159 22.16 16.16 -0.75
C CYS A 159 23.46 15.39 -1.05
N ASN A 160 23.49 14.08 -0.84
CA ASN A 160 24.70 13.25 -0.99
C ASN A 160 25.32 13.27 -2.39
N TYR A 161 24.55 13.65 -3.41
CA TYR A 161 24.96 13.62 -4.82
C TYR A 161 24.93 15.01 -5.48
N GLY A 162 24.80 16.08 -4.70
CA GLY A 162 24.73 17.46 -5.21
C GLY A 162 23.64 18.30 -4.54
N PRO A 163 23.18 19.38 -5.20
CA PRO A 163 22.11 20.22 -4.69
C PRO A 163 20.81 19.43 -4.47
N PRO A 164 19.94 19.89 -3.55
CA PRO A 164 18.67 19.25 -3.26
C PRO A 164 17.81 19.08 -4.53
N PRO A 165 17.09 17.94 -4.70
CA PRO A 165 16.17 17.75 -5.83
C PRO A 165 15.14 18.87 -5.98
N GLU A 166 14.74 19.48 -4.86
CA GLU A 166 13.84 20.64 -4.80
C GLU A 166 14.27 21.79 -5.74
N TRP A 167 15.57 22.00 -5.93
CA TRP A 167 16.11 23.04 -6.82
C TRP A 167 15.71 22.83 -8.29
N GLN A 168 15.61 21.58 -8.73
CA GLN A 168 15.20 21.23 -10.09
C GLN A 168 13.69 21.43 -10.26
N VAL A 169 12.92 21.15 -9.21
CA VAL A 169 11.48 21.38 -9.20
C VAL A 169 11.19 22.87 -9.32
N TYR A 170 11.86 23.72 -8.52
CA TYR A 170 11.73 25.18 -8.64
C TYR A 170 12.21 25.74 -9.98
N ASN A 171 13.19 25.13 -10.65
CA ASN A 171 13.54 25.55 -12.02
C ASN A 171 12.36 25.39 -12.99
N THR A 172 11.52 24.39 -12.77
CA THR A 172 10.38 24.08 -13.66
C THR A 172 9.10 24.81 -13.24
N LEU A 173 8.90 24.96 -11.93
CA LEU A 173 7.66 25.46 -11.33
C LEU A 173 7.77 26.88 -10.79
N GLY A 174 8.95 27.39 -10.46
CA GLY A 174 9.15 28.69 -9.81
C GLY A 174 8.51 29.83 -10.59
N GLY A 175 7.66 30.61 -9.92
CA GLY A 175 6.87 31.68 -10.55
C GLY A 175 5.67 31.22 -11.37
N SER A 176 5.39 29.92 -11.42
CA SER A 176 4.09 29.42 -11.89
C SER A 176 2.98 29.87 -10.95
N TYR A 177 1.73 29.72 -11.40
CA TYR A 177 0.57 30.08 -10.59
C TYR A 177 0.61 29.41 -9.21
N GLY A 178 0.62 30.23 -8.15
CA GLY A 178 0.68 29.77 -6.76
C GLY A 178 1.99 29.12 -6.32
N VAL A 179 3.10 29.32 -7.03
CA VAL A 179 4.43 28.83 -6.61
C VAL A 179 5.40 30.01 -6.51
N PRO A 180 6.08 30.23 -5.37
CA PRO A 180 7.01 31.35 -5.23
C PRO A 180 8.20 31.23 -6.19
N ARG A 181 8.78 32.38 -6.56
CA ARG A 181 10.01 32.41 -7.37
C ARG A 181 11.23 32.21 -6.49
N VAL A 182 12.20 31.47 -7.04
CA VAL A 182 13.58 31.45 -6.56
C VAL A 182 14.36 32.49 -7.37
N HIS A 183 14.94 33.48 -6.69
CA HIS A 183 15.72 34.54 -7.32
C HIS A 183 17.17 34.14 -7.51
N TYR A 184 17.75 33.56 -6.46
CA TYR A 184 19.15 33.15 -6.44
C TYR A 184 19.28 31.81 -5.73
N LYS A 185 20.28 31.04 -6.15
CA LYS A 185 20.65 29.80 -5.46
C LYS A 185 22.13 29.54 -5.65
N GLY A 186 22.74 28.92 -4.65
CA GLY A 186 24.16 28.58 -4.69
C GLY A 186 24.61 27.94 -3.40
N ARG A 187 25.91 27.68 -3.32
CA ARG A 187 26.52 27.12 -2.12
C ARG A 187 27.26 28.21 -1.36
N GLN A 188 27.11 28.23 -0.04
CA GLN A 188 27.91 29.05 0.86
C GLN A 188 28.30 28.22 2.08
N GLY A 189 29.61 28.01 2.27
CA GLY A 189 30.11 27.06 3.25
C GLY A 189 29.55 25.65 3.01
N ASP A 190 29.07 25.03 4.07
CA ASP A 190 28.48 23.67 4.04
C ASP A 190 26.98 23.64 3.70
N TYR A 191 26.42 24.75 3.24
CA TYR A 191 25.01 24.88 2.97
C TYR A 191 24.72 25.12 1.48
N TYR A 192 23.71 24.41 0.98
CA TYR A 192 22.95 24.80 -0.19
C TYR A 192 21.94 25.86 0.22
N VAL A 193 21.94 26.99 -0.48
CA VAL A 193 21.14 28.17 -0.15
C VAL A 193 20.23 28.51 -1.33
N MET A 194 18.94 28.77 -1.04
CA MET A 194 17.99 29.36 -1.97
C MET A 194 17.45 30.68 -1.41
N VAL A 195 17.48 31.73 -2.23
CA VAL A 195 16.86 33.03 -1.97
C VAL A 195 15.59 33.12 -2.81
N MET A 196 14.44 33.29 -2.16
CA MET A 196 13.12 33.23 -2.78
C MET A 196 12.19 34.35 -2.29
N ASP A 197 11.04 34.49 -2.96
CA ASP A 197 10.00 35.46 -2.61
C ASP A 197 9.67 35.37 -1.10
N MET A 198 9.58 36.53 -0.44
CA MET A 198 9.08 36.62 0.92
C MET A 198 7.54 36.54 0.90
N LEU A 199 6.98 35.64 1.70
CA LEU A 199 5.54 35.40 1.80
C LEU A 199 4.99 35.79 3.18
N GLY A 200 3.66 35.80 3.28
CA GLY A 200 2.91 36.05 4.50
C GLY A 200 2.73 34.81 5.38
N PRO A 201 1.75 34.82 6.31
CA PRO A 201 1.51 33.71 7.22
C PRO A 201 0.99 32.47 6.49
N SER A 202 1.28 31.29 7.05
CA SER A 202 0.70 30.02 6.58
C SER A 202 -0.76 29.88 7.00
N LEU A 203 -1.52 29.01 6.34
CA LEU A 203 -2.88 28.66 6.78
C LEU A 203 -2.88 28.06 8.19
N TRP A 204 -1.80 27.37 8.59
CA TRP A 204 -1.62 26.89 9.95
C TRP A 204 -1.53 28.04 10.97
N ASP A 205 -0.77 29.09 10.65
CA ASP A 205 -0.63 30.26 11.52
C ASP A 205 -1.97 30.98 11.68
N ILE A 206 -2.69 31.18 10.56
CA ILE A 206 -4.02 31.81 10.57
C ILE A 206 -5.01 30.98 11.39
N TRP A 207 -5.02 29.65 11.20
CA TRP A 207 -5.90 28.74 11.93
C TRP A 207 -5.62 28.73 13.43
N ASN A 208 -4.35 28.73 13.85
CA ASN A 208 -3.97 28.79 15.26
C ASN A 208 -4.37 30.10 15.93
N ASN A 209 -4.25 31.22 15.19
CA ASN A 209 -4.58 32.55 15.72
C ASN A 209 -6.10 32.79 15.77
N ASN A 210 -6.89 32.09 14.95
CA ASN A 210 -8.36 32.21 14.89
C ASN A 210 -9.10 31.12 15.67
N SER A 211 -8.77 30.93 16.95
CA SER A 211 -9.44 29.97 17.84
C SER A 211 -9.51 28.54 17.30
N ARG A 212 -8.56 28.13 16.43
CA ARG A 212 -8.47 26.76 15.89
C ARG A 212 -9.67 26.35 15.03
N THR A 213 -10.30 27.30 14.34
CA THR A 213 -11.34 27.05 13.32
C THR A 213 -11.28 28.11 12.22
N MET A 214 -11.81 27.80 11.03
CA MET A 214 -11.99 28.76 9.94
C MET A 214 -13.45 28.76 9.46
N SER A 215 -13.93 29.92 8.99
CA SER A 215 -15.28 30.02 8.42
C SER A 215 -15.41 29.20 7.14
N VAL A 216 -16.63 28.74 6.86
CA VAL A 216 -16.95 27.96 5.66
C VAL A 216 -16.57 28.70 4.37
N ASP A 217 -16.84 30.00 4.29
CA ASP A 217 -16.50 30.85 3.13
C ASP A 217 -14.98 30.95 2.91
N MET A 218 -14.20 31.11 3.99
CA MET A 218 -12.73 31.11 3.92
C MET A 218 -12.20 29.77 3.42
N VAL A 219 -12.67 28.66 3.98
CA VAL A 219 -12.19 27.33 3.57
C VAL A 219 -12.63 26.98 2.15
N ALA A 220 -13.80 27.44 1.68
CA ALA A 220 -14.21 27.30 0.29
C ALA A 220 -13.32 28.10 -0.67
N CYS A 221 -12.93 29.33 -0.32
CA CYS A 221 -11.95 30.09 -1.09
C CYS A 221 -10.58 29.39 -1.14
N ILE A 222 -10.13 28.83 -0.01
CA ILE A 222 -8.90 28.02 0.06
C ILE A 222 -9.03 26.81 -0.87
N ALA A 223 -10.15 26.09 -0.85
CA ALA A 223 -10.36 24.92 -1.70
C ALA A 223 -10.20 25.25 -3.19
N ILE A 224 -10.92 26.27 -3.68
CA ILE A 224 -10.87 26.71 -5.08
C ILE A 224 -9.45 27.06 -5.50
N GLU A 225 -8.77 27.86 -4.67
CA GLU A 225 -7.43 28.35 -4.99
C GLU A 225 -6.39 27.22 -4.91
N SER A 226 -6.41 26.39 -3.86
CA SER A 226 -5.53 25.22 -3.73
C SER A 226 -5.69 24.22 -4.86
N ILE A 227 -6.93 23.94 -5.31
CA ILE A 227 -7.18 23.07 -6.48
C ILE A 227 -6.53 23.66 -7.74
N SER A 228 -6.67 24.97 -7.96
CA SER A 228 -6.08 25.67 -9.12
C SER A 228 -4.54 25.62 -9.11
N ILE A 229 -3.93 25.75 -7.93
CA ILE A 229 -2.48 25.64 -7.75
C ILE A 229 -2.00 24.22 -8.04
N LEU A 230 -2.69 23.21 -7.49
CA LEU A 230 -2.38 21.81 -7.74
C LEU A 230 -2.56 21.43 -9.20
N GLU A 231 -3.65 21.86 -9.85
CA GLU A 231 -3.86 21.71 -11.30
C GLU A 231 -2.66 22.26 -12.08
N LYS A 232 -2.20 23.48 -11.74
CA LYS A 232 -1.05 24.06 -12.43
C LYS A 232 0.21 23.24 -12.24
N MET A 233 0.49 22.79 -11.01
CA MET A 233 1.64 21.93 -10.71
C MET A 233 1.56 20.59 -11.46
N HIS A 234 0.39 19.94 -11.42
CA HIS A 234 0.12 18.69 -12.14
C HIS A 234 0.30 18.85 -13.65
N SER A 235 -0.16 19.96 -14.24
CA SER A 235 0.01 20.27 -15.67
C SER A 235 1.48 20.37 -16.10
N ARG A 236 2.39 20.64 -15.16
CA ARG A 236 3.84 20.68 -15.35
C ARG A 236 4.52 19.34 -15.05
N GLY A 237 3.75 18.29 -14.74
CA GLY A 237 4.22 16.92 -14.58
C GLY A 237 4.70 16.56 -13.17
N TYR A 238 4.40 17.38 -12.16
CA TYR A 238 4.79 17.17 -10.77
C TYR A 238 3.57 17.04 -9.87
N VAL A 239 3.69 16.19 -8.85
CA VAL A 239 2.84 16.17 -7.65
C VAL A 239 3.64 16.73 -6.49
N HIS A 240 2.98 17.35 -5.53
CA HIS A 240 3.58 17.95 -4.34
C HIS A 240 4.00 16.91 -3.31
N GLY A 241 3.11 15.98 -2.96
CA GLY A 241 3.37 14.89 -2.00
C GLY A 241 3.38 15.27 -0.51
N ASP A 242 3.05 16.52 -0.15
CA ASP A 242 2.97 16.99 1.24
C ASP A 242 2.01 18.17 1.41
N VAL A 243 0.81 18.02 0.86
CA VAL A 243 -0.25 19.02 0.94
C VAL A 243 -0.77 19.11 2.39
N LYS A 244 -0.63 20.28 3.00
CA LYS A 244 -1.00 20.55 4.41
C LYS A 244 -1.11 22.06 4.69
N PRO A 245 -1.79 22.49 5.77
CA PRO A 245 -1.93 23.92 6.11
C PRO A 245 -0.61 24.70 6.21
N GLU A 246 0.46 24.05 6.69
CA GLU A 246 1.77 24.67 6.90
C GLU A 246 2.46 25.05 5.57
N ASN A 247 2.12 24.36 4.48
CA ASN A 247 2.75 24.56 3.16
C ASN A 247 1.93 25.51 2.26
N PHE A 248 0.75 25.95 2.70
CA PHE A 248 -0.02 26.99 2.01
C PHE A 248 0.15 28.32 2.73
N LEU A 249 0.73 29.31 2.06
CA LEU A 249 1.02 30.64 2.60
C LEU A 249 0.27 31.71 1.81
N LEU A 250 -0.13 32.78 2.50
CA LEU A 250 -0.61 33.99 1.84
C LEU A 250 0.56 34.81 1.28
N GLY A 251 0.28 35.72 0.34
CA GLY A 251 1.27 36.69 -0.10
C GLY A 251 1.69 37.65 1.02
N ALA A 252 2.80 38.36 0.82
CA ALA A 252 3.30 39.30 1.82
C ALA A 252 2.26 40.39 2.16
N VAL A 253 2.17 40.74 3.45
CA VAL A 253 1.24 41.77 3.95
C VAL A 253 1.53 43.12 3.29
N GLY A 254 0.49 43.82 2.85
CA GLY A 254 0.61 45.10 2.15
C GLY A 254 1.21 45.00 0.74
N SER A 255 1.25 43.80 0.15
CA SER A 255 1.55 43.59 -1.27
C SER A 255 0.27 43.41 -2.08
N PRO A 256 0.28 43.63 -3.41
CA PRO A 256 -0.87 43.33 -4.27
C PRO A 256 -1.33 41.87 -4.21
N ASP A 257 -0.44 40.98 -3.79
CA ASP A 257 -0.66 39.54 -3.68
C ASP A 257 -1.01 39.09 -2.24
N GLU A 258 -1.25 40.00 -1.29
CA GLU A 258 -1.54 39.66 0.13
C GLU A 258 -2.66 38.61 0.28
N LYS A 259 -3.73 38.71 -0.52
CA LYS A 259 -4.85 37.76 -0.50
C LYS A 259 -4.64 36.53 -1.40
N LYS A 260 -3.48 36.37 -2.05
CA LYS A 260 -3.19 35.26 -2.96
C LYS A 260 -2.55 34.12 -2.19
N LEU A 261 -2.91 32.89 -2.54
CA LEU A 261 -2.35 31.69 -1.92
C LEU A 261 -1.14 31.18 -2.72
N PHE A 262 -0.16 30.66 -2.00
CA PHE A 262 1.04 30.05 -2.53
C PHE A 262 1.29 28.70 -1.86
N LEU A 263 1.73 27.73 -2.64
CA LEU A 263 2.16 26.42 -2.20
C LEU A 263 3.69 26.38 -2.19
N VAL A 264 4.26 26.06 -1.02
CA VAL A 264 5.70 26.05 -0.75
C VAL A 264 6.18 24.66 -0.32
N ASP A 265 7.50 24.52 -0.17
CA ASP A 265 8.18 23.29 0.23
C ASP A 265 8.02 22.13 -0.75
N LEU A 266 8.79 22.19 -1.84
CA LEU A 266 8.76 21.22 -2.92
C LEU A 266 9.75 20.07 -2.70
N GLY A 267 10.22 19.88 -1.46
CA GLY A 267 11.23 18.87 -1.10
C GLY A 267 10.75 17.42 -1.28
N LEU A 268 9.44 17.19 -1.23
CA LEU A 268 8.82 15.88 -1.47
C LEU A 268 8.17 15.76 -2.86
N ALA A 269 8.25 16.81 -3.67
CA ALA A 269 7.63 16.82 -4.99
C ALA A 269 8.26 15.74 -5.89
N ALA A 270 7.41 15.05 -6.63
CA ALA A 270 7.80 13.93 -7.48
C ALA A 270 7.14 14.05 -8.85
N ARG A 271 7.74 13.43 -9.85
CA ARG A 271 7.14 13.38 -11.19
C ARG A 271 6.05 12.31 -11.22
N TRP A 272 4.87 12.66 -11.72
CA TRP A 272 3.80 11.69 -11.97
C TRP A 272 3.71 11.27 -13.44
N ARG A 273 4.38 12.00 -14.34
CA ARG A 273 4.56 11.61 -15.75
C ARG A 273 6.02 11.74 -16.19
N ASP A 274 6.41 10.88 -17.11
CA ASP A 274 7.71 10.94 -17.75
C ASP A 274 7.85 12.18 -18.64
N GLY A 275 9.07 12.74 -18.70
CA GLY A 275 9.33 14.02 -19.38
C GLY A 275 9.45 13.92 -20.87
N ASN A 276 9.87 12.76 -21.35
CA ASN A 276 10.18 12.54 -22.75
C ASN A 276 8.95 12.00 -23.47
N THR A 277 8.27 11.05 -22.83
CA THR A 277 7.10 10.37 -23.41
C THR A 277 5.77 11.01 -23.03
N GLY A 278 5.73 11.81 -21.95
CA GLY A 278 4.48 12.36 -21.41
C GLY A 278 3.59 11.31 -20.74
N LEU A 279 3.98 10.04 -20.74
CA LEU A 279 3.22 8.92 -20.18
C LEU A 279 3.24 8.94 -18.66
N HIS A 280 2.19 8.41 -18.04
CA HIS A 280 2.11 8.26 -16.59
C HIS A 280 3.25 7.37 -16.08
N VAL A 281 3.79 7.68 -14.89
CA VAL A 281 4.79 6.82 -14.25
C VAL A 281 4.18 5.46 -13.93
N GLN A 282 5.02 4.41 -13.97
CA GLN A 282 4.59 3.06 -13.65
C GLN A 282 4.20 2.94 -12.19
N TYR A 283 3.15 2.15 -11.93
CA TYR A 283 2.73 1.81 -10.57
C TYR A 283 3.78 0.91 -9.89
N ASP A 284 4.16 1.29 -8.67
CA ASP A 284 4.96 0.48 -7.76
C ASP A 284 4.46 0.64 -6.31
N GLN A 285 4.72 -0.36 -5.47
CA GLN A 285 4.44 -0.34 -4.04
C GLN A 285 5.68 -0.76 -3.24
N ARG A 286 6.06 0.06 -2.26
CA ARG A 286 7.15 -0.17 -1.33
C ARG A 286 6.65 0.04 0.10
N PRO A 287 6.11 -1.01 0.76
CA PRO A 287 5.42 -0.88 2.05
C PRO A 287 6.24 -0.27 3.19
N ASP A 288 7.57 -0.25 3.09
CA ASP A 288 8.48 0.35 4.07
C ASP A 288 8.79 1.82 3.82
N VAL A 289 8.31 2.40 2.71
CA VAL A 289 8.57 3.79 2.32
C VAL A 289 7.29 4.61 2.51
N PHE A 290 7.31 5.50 3.49
CA PHE A 290 6.28 6.52 3.69
C PHE A 290 6.82 7.91 3.32
N ARG A 291 5.98 8.76 2.73
CA ARG A 291 6.29 10.16 2.43
C ARG A 291 5.12 11.08 2.82
N GLY A 292 5.46 12.31 3.19
CA GLY A 292 4.50 13.34 3.58
C GLY A 292 4.17 13.33 5.07
N THR A 293 3.19 14.14 5.45
CA THR A 293 2.77 14.30 6.85
C THR A 293 1.66 13.31 7.20
N VAL A 294 1.90 12.37 8.13
CA VAL A 294 0.97 11.28 8.54
C VAL A 294 -0.50 11.73 8.66
N ARG A 295 -0.73 12.91 9.26
CA ARG A 295 -2.06 13.50 9.48
C ARG A 295 -2.81 13.72 8.15
N TYR A 296 -2.15 14.29 7.15
CA TYR A 296 -2.77 14.75 5.89
C TYR A 296 -2.48 13.84 4.70
N ALA A 297 -1.45 13.00 4.73
CA ALA A 297 -1.10 12.10 3.63
C ALA A 297 -2.26 11.15 3.26
N GLY A 298 -2.55 10.99 1.96
CA GLY A 298 -3.53 10.03 1.43
C GLY A 298 -3.23 8.58 1.83
N VAL A 299 -4.20 7.68 1.70
CA VAL A 299 -4.00 6.28 2.14
C VAL A 299 -2.95 5.55 1.31
N HIS A 300 -2.81 5.90 0.04
CA HIS A 300 -1.84 5.26 -0.85
C HIS A 300 -0.40 5.61 -0.46
N ALA A 301 -0.15 6.82 0.07
CA ALA A 301 1.14 7.20 0.64
C ALA A 301 1.48 6.35 1.89
N HIS A 302 0.50 6.06 2.75
CA HIS A 302 0.66 5.15 3.89
C HIS A 302 0.96 3.71 3.48
N LEU A 303 0.39 3.27 2.36
CA LEU A 303 0.65 1.97 1.77
C LEU A 303 1.98 1.92 0.99
N GLY A 304 2.72 3.02 0.91
CA GLY A 304 3.98 3.12 0.18
C GLY A 304 3.81 2.96 -1.34
N ARG A 305 2.64 3.29 -1.87
CA ARG A 305 2.39 3.32 -3.32
C ARG A 305 3.06 4.52 -3.95
N THR A 306 3.35 4.39 -5.24
CA THR A 306 3.82 5.51 -6.06
C THR A 306 2.81 6.65 -6.00
N GLY A 307 3.25 7.86 -5.67
CA GLY A 307 2.39 9.04 -5.57
C GLY A 307 1.96 9.55 -6.94
N SER A 308 0.73 10.03 -7.02
CA SER A 308 0.05 10.50 -8.23
C SER A 308 -0.90 11.67 -7.89
N ARG A 309 -1.57 12.22 -8.91
CA ARG A 309 -2.41 13.42 -8.78
C ARG A 309 -3.55 13.25 -7.76
N ARG A 310 -4.10 12.04 -7.63
CA ARG A 310 -5.16 11.74 -6.65
C ARG A 310 -4.70 11.93 -5.21
N ASP A 311 -3.42 11.68 -4.93
CA ASP A 311 -2.87 11.72 -3.58
C ASP A 311 -2.81 13.14 -3.03
N ASP A 312 -2.43 14.11 -3.87
CA ASP A 312 -2.44 15.54 -3.50
C ASP A 312 -3.87 16.04 -3.24
N LEU A 313 -4.85 15.59 -4.04
CA LEU A 313 -6.26 15.96 -3.86
C LEU A 313 -6.88 15.30 -2.62
N GLU A 314 -6.57 14.03 -2.33
CA GLU A 314 -6.99 13.37 -1.08
C GLU A 314 -6.39 14.09 0.14
N SER A 315 -5.10 14.46 0.08
CA SER A 315 -4.45 15.25 1.13
C SER A 315 -5.04 16.65 1.28
N LEU A 316 -5.43 17.30 0.18
CA LEU A 316 -6.16 18.56 0.24
C LEU A 316 -7.53 18.38 0.91
N ALA A 317 -8.28 17.33 0.58
CA ALA A 317 -9.58 17.08 1.17
C ALA A 317 -9.48 16.87 2.70
N TYR A 318 -8.49 16.12 3.18
CA TYR A 318 -8.22 16.01 4.62
C TYR A 318 -7.80 17.36 5.25
N THR A 319 -7.02 18.16 4.53
CA THR A 319 -6.60 19.50 4.96
C THR A 319 -7.80 20.43 5.13
N LEU A 320 -8.73 20.47 4.17
CA LEU A 320 -9.93 21.31 4.23
C LEU A 320 -10.85 20.90 5.38
N VAL A 321 -11.10 19.60 5.58
CA VAL A 321 -11.88 19.11 6.73
C VAL A 321 -11.20 19.49 8.04
N PHE A 322 -9.87 19.41 8.12
CA PHE A 322 -9.13 19.84 9.30
C PHE A 322 -9.31 21.34 9.57
N LEU A 323 -9.21 22.20 8.56
CA LEU A 323 -9.38 23.66 8.74
C LEU A 323 -10.79 24.03 9.24
N LEU A 324 -11.82 23.30 8.79
CA LEU A 324 -13.21 23.49 9.26
C LEU A 324 -13.43 22.97 10.69
N ARG A 325 -12.94 21.76 10.98
CA ARG A 325 -13.31 21.02 12.21
C ARG A 325 -12.30 21.12 13.33
N GLY A 326 -11.10 21.56 13.00
CA GLY A 326 -9.93 21.61 13.88
C GLY A 326 -9.32 20.27 14.30
N ARG A 327 -9.94 19.15 13.89
CA ARG A 327 -9.42 17.81 14.14
C ARG A 327 -9.85 16.80 13.07
N LEU A 328 -9.06 15.74 12.94
CA LEU A 328 -9.33 14.56 12.12
C LEU A 328 -9.47 13.31 13.02
N PRO A 329 -10.28 12.30 12.62
CA PRO A 329 -10.57 11.13 13.45
C PRO A 329 -9.36 10.23 13.79
N TRP A 330 -8.23 10.41 13.11
CA TRP A 330 -7.01 9.62 13.26
C TRP A 330 -5.86 10.38 13.95
N GLN A 331 -6.17 11.43 14.72
CA GLN A 331 -5.19 12.08 15.59
C GLN A 331 -5.05 11.34 16.92
N GLY A 332 -3.85 11.41 17.53
CA GLY A 332 -3.58 10.87 18.87
C GLY A 332 -2.77 9.56 18.91
N TYR A 333 -2.62 8.85 17.78
CA TYR A 333 -1.79 7.65 17.72
C TYR A 333 -0.29 7.97 17.90
N GLN A 334 0.41 7.14 18.69
CA GLN A 334 1.84 7.25 19.03
C GLN A 334 2.55 5.90 18.80
N GLY A 335 3.89 5.90 18.92
CA GLY A 335 4.73 4.71 18.75
C GLY A 335 5.06 4.36 17.30
N GLU A 336 5.86 3.31 17.10
CA GLU A 336 6.38 2.90 15.79
C GLU A 336 5.28 2.50 14.80
N ASN A 337 4.19 1.90 15.29
CA ASN A 337 3.04 1.47 14.48
C ASN A 337 2.03 2.59 14.18
N LYS A 338 2.33 3.85 14.52
CA LYS A 338 1.44 4.99 14.30
C LYS A 338 0.97 5.11 12.85
N GLY A 339 1.87 4.95 11.87
CA GLY A 339 1.53 5.05 10.45
C GLY A 339 0.49 4.00 10.04
N PHE A 340 0.69 2.75 10.45
CA PHE A 340 -0.26 1.66 10.23
C PHE A 340 -1.64 1.94 10.84
N LEU A 341 -1.70 2.38 12.11
CA LEU A 341 -2.96 2.67 12.80
C LEU A 341 -3.72 3.83 12.17
N VAL A 342 -3.01 4.89 11.76
CA VAL A 342 -3.61 6.02 11.05
C VAL A 342 -4.16 5.58 9.71
N CYS A 343 -3.41 4.78 8.93
CA CYS A 343 -3.88 4.25 7.66
C CYS A 343 -5.13 3.37 7.83
N LYS A 344 -5.11 2.46 8.81
CA LYS A 344 -6.26 1.61 9.16
C LYS A 344 -7.49 2.45 9.49
N LYS A 345 -7.33 3.50 10.29
CA LYS A 345 -8.43 4.40 10.67
C LYS A 345 -8.95 5.20 9.47
N LYS A 346 -8.08 5.70 8.58
CA LYS A 346 -8.48 6.37 7.33
C LYS A 346 -9.29 5.45 6.43
N MET A 347 -8.79 4.24 6.19
CA MET A 347 -9.49 3.22 5.39
C MET A 347 -10.86 2.83 5.94
N ALA A 348 -11.04 2.90 7.27
CA ALA A 348 -12.31 2.60 7.94
C ALA A 348 -13.26 3.80 8.09
N THR A 349 -12.83 5.02 7.73
CA THR A 349 -13.64 6.23 7.87
C THR A 349 -14.24 6.61 6.52
N SER A 350 -15.56 6.54 6.40
CA SER A 350 -16.25 6.93 5.17
C SER A 350 -16.30 8.47 4.99
N PRO A 351 -16.50 8.97 3.75
CA PRO A 351 -16.72 10.41 3.52
C PRO A 351 -17.88 10.96 4.35
N GLU A 352 -18.98 10.22 4.54
CA GLU A 352 -20.11 10.61 5.38
C GLU A 352 -19.68 10.84 6.84
N SER A 353 -18.91 9.90 7.39
CA SER A 353 -18.46 9.97 8.78
C SER A 353 -17.47 11.12 8.97
N LEU A 354 -16.53 11.28 8.03
CA LEU A 354 -15.50 12.31 8.09
C LEU A 354 -16.08 13.72 7.95
N CYS A 355 -16.95 13.91 6.95
CA CYS A 355 -17.59 15.17 6.62
C CYS A 355 -18.93 15.37 7.36
N CYS A 356 -19.21 14.59 8.40
CA CYS A 356 -20.40 14.79 9.22
C CYS A 356 -20.43 16.23 9.78
N PHE A 357 -21.49 17.00 9.53
CA PHE A 357 -21.60 18.44 9.83
C PHE A 357 -20.72 19.39 8.98
N CYS A 358 -20.07 18.91 7.91
CA CYS A 358 -19.48 19.78 6.89
C CYS A 358 -20.54 20.11 5.81
N PRO A 359 -20.44 21.28 5.13
CA PRO A 359 -21.28 21.57 3.98
C PRO A 359 -21.13 20.54 2.87
N GLN A 360 -22.21 20.29 2.13
CA GLN A 360 -22.29 19.24 1.10
C GLN A 360 -21.13 19.28 0.07
N PRO A 361 -20.66 20.44 -0.44
CA PRO A 361 -19.52 20.50 -1.34
C PRO A 361 -18.24 19.81 -0.85
N PHE A 362 -17.94 19.87 0.46
CA PHE A 362 -16.75 19.21 1.03
C PHE A 362 -16.90 17.69 1.04
N LYS A 363 -18.11 17.19 1.32
CA LYS A 363 -18.42 15.77 1.25
C LYS A 363 -18.32 15.28 -0.20
N SER A 364 -18.93 15.97 -1.16
CA SER A 364 -18.87 15.60 -2.58
C SER A 364 -17.46 15.66 -3.15
N PHE A 365 -16.63 16.62 -2.71
CA PHE A 365 -15.21 16.64 -3.07
C PHE A 365 -14.47 15.43 -2.49
N MET A 366 -14.70 15.10 -1.22
CA MET A 366 -14.12 13.91 -0.58
C MET A 366 -14.51 12.61 -1.30
N GLU A 367 -15.80 12.41 -1.59
CA GLU A 367 -16.33 11.25 -2.32
C GLU A 367 -15.67 11.12 -3.70
N TYR A 368 -15.53 12.22 -4.42
CA TYR A 368 -14.87 12.24 -5.71
C TYR A 368 -13.39 11.84 -5.63
N VAL A 369 -12.61 12.41 -4.71
CA VAL A 369 -11.16 12.18 -4.68
C VAL A 369 -10.78 10.78 -4.20
N VAL A 370 -11.56 10.15 -3.32
CA VAL A 370 -11.24 8.81 -2.80
C VAL A 370 -11.50 7.69 -3.81
N ASP A 371 -12.27 7.97 -4.86
CA ASP A 371 -12.60 7.03 -5.93
C ASP A 371 -11.71 7.20 -7.19
N LEU A 372 -10.81 8.18 -7.22
CA LEU A 372 -9.87 8.37 -8.34
C LEU A 372 -8.89 7.18 -8.49
N LYS A 373 -8.70 6.72 -9.73
CA LYS A 373 -7.66 5.73 -10.05
C LYS A 373 -6.27 6.37 -10.11
N PHE A 374 -5.23 5.55 -10.07
CA PHE A 374 -3.83 5.97 -10.02
C PHE A 374 -3.44 6.86 -11.21
N ASP A 375 -3.86 6.47 -12.40
CA ASP A 375 -3.53 7.13 -13.67
C ASP A 375 -4.63 8.05 -14.19
N GLU A 376 -5.77 8.14 -13.49
CA GLU A 376 -6.91 8.97 -13.85
C GLU A 376 -6.55 10.46 -13.84
N GLU A 377 -7.04 11.19 -14.84
CA GLU A 377 -6.91 12.64 -14.89
C GLU A 377 -8.05 13.29 -14.10
N PRO A 378 -7.75 14.05 -13.02
CA PRO A 378 -8.80 14.68 -12.25
C PRO A 378 -9.48 15.80 -13.04
N ASN A 379 -10.81 15.83 -13.03
CA ASN A 379 -11.61 16.96 -13.48
C ASN A 379 -11.56 18.11 -12.45
N TYR A 380 -10.48 18.90 -12.49
CA TYR A 380 -10.28 20.03 -11.58
C TYR A 380 -11.41 21.07 -11.64
N ALA A 381 -11.96 21.32 -12.84
CA ALA A 381 -13.07 22.24 -13.03
C ALA A 381 -14.32 21.81 -12.25
N LYS A 382 -14.67 20.53 -12.31
CA LYS A 382 -15.75 19.94 -11.50
C LYS A 382 -15.47 20.09 -10.01
N CYS A 383 -14.22 19.84 -9.57
CA CYS A 383 -13.86 20.02 -8.16
C CYS A 383 -14.02 21.47 -7.69
N ILE A 384 -13.63 22.45 -8.52
CA ILE A 384 -13.76 23.88 -8.23
C ILE A 384 -15.25 24.28 -8.17
N SER A 385 -16.06 23.82 -9.14
CA SER A 385 -17.47 24.22 -9.25
C SER A 385 -18.33 23.75 -8.06
N LEU A 386 -17.91 22.72 -7.33
CA LEU A 386 -18.57 22.30 -6.08
C LEU A 386 -18.65 23.44 -5.07
N PHE A 387 -17.66 24.32 -5.03
CA PHE A 387 -17.55 25.38 -4.01
C PHE A 387 -18.12 26.73 -4.47
N ASP A 388 -18.48 26.90 -5.75
CA ASP A 388 -18.96 28.17 -6.30
C ASP A 388 -20.23 28.67 -5.58
N GLY A 389 -21.11 27.77 -5.13
CA GLY A 389 -22.32 28.12 -4.38
C GLY A 389 -22.09 28.61 -2.95
N ILE A 390 -20.89 28.41 -2.39
CA ILE A 390 -20.52 28.90 -1.06
C ILE A 390 -19.92 30.30 -1.15
N VAL A 391 -19.08 30.53 -2.18
CA VAL A 391 -18.29 31.76 -2.28
C VAL A 391 -19.15 32.91 -2.82
N GLY A 392 -19.17 34.03 -2.10
CA GLY A 392 -19.96 35.21 -2.49
C GLY A 392 -19.65 35.73 -3.91
N PRO A 393 -20.63 36.32 -4.62
CA PRO A 393 -20.50 36.69 -6.03
C PRO A 393 -19.48 37.82 -6.26
N ASN A 394 -19.23 38.66 -5.26
CA ASN A 394 -18.28 39.76 -5.35
C ASN A 394 -16.85 39.30 -4.99
N PRO A 395 -15.88 39.29 -5.93
CA PRO A 395 -14.51 38.87 -5.67
C PRO A 395 -13.73 39.76 -4.68
N ASP A 396 -14.05 41.04 -4.60
CA ASP A 396 -13.26 42.02 -3.84
C ASP A 396 -13.40 41.83 -2.31
N ILE A 397 -14.56 41.35 -1.88
CA ILE A 397 -14.87 41.09 -0.46
C ILE A 397 -14.43 39.70 -0.01
N ARG A 398 -13.99 38.83 -0.93
CA ARG A 398 -13.54 37.48 -0.57
C ARG A 398 -12.31 37.56 0.34
N PRO A 399 -12.18 36.63 1.31
CA PRO A 399 -11.03 36.62 2.20
C PRO A 399 -9.74 36.22 1.46
N ILE A 400 -9.85 35.42 0.39
CA ILE A 400 -8.75 35.01 -0.49
C ILE A 400 -9.14 35.25 -1.96
N LYS A 401 -8.16 35.67 -2.77
CA LYS A 401 -8.31 35.79 -4.23
C LYS A 401 -8.43 34.40 -4.85
N THR A 402 -9.47 34.22 -5.65
CA THR A 402 -9.83 32.95 -6.31
C THR A 402 -9.82 33.07 -7.85
N GLU A 403 -9.20 34.12 -8.37
CA GLU A 403 -9.09 34.38 -9.82
C GLU A 403 -8.20 33.38 -10.56
N GLY A 404 -7.39 32.59 -9.85
CA GLY A 404 -6.62 31.49 -10.42
C GLY A 404 -7.45 30.53 -11.23
N ALA A 405 -8.61 30.16 -10.69
CA ALA A 405 -9.58 29.30 -11.34
C ALA A 405 -10.04 29.83 -12.71
N GLN A 406 -10.05 31.16 -12.92
CA GLN A 406 -10.45 31.77 -14.19
C GLN A 406 -9.30 31.85 -15.22
N LYS A 407 -8.05 31.98 -14.76
CA LYS A 407 -6.86 32.13 -15.62
C LYS A 407 -6.28 30.80 -16.10
N VAL A 408 -6.62 29.68 -15.46
CA VAL A 408 -6.14 28.33 -15.84
C VAL A 408 -6.91 27.74 -17.04
N GLY A 409 -7.91 28.43 -17.58
CA GLY A 409 -8.49 28.14 -18.91
C GLY A 409 -10.00 27.93 -18.95
N TYR A 410 -10.68 27.89 -17.80
CA TYR A 410 -12.13 27.76 -17.76
C TYR A 410 -12.80 29.14 -17.69
N LYS A 411 -13.28 29.64 -18.84
CA LYS A 411 -14.35 30.65 -18.84
C LYS A 411 -15.52 30.01 -18.08
N ARG A 412 -16.02 30.65 -17.02
CA ARG A 412 -17.22 30.27 -16.27
C ARG A 412 -18.45 30.35 -17.17
N GLY A 413 -18.58 29.43 -18.12
CA GLY A 413 -19.87 28.99 -18.62
C GLY A 413 -20.53 28.22 -17.49
N ARG A 414 -21.77 28.56 -17.18
CA ARG A 414 -22.61 27.82 -16.23
C ARG A 414 -22.74 26.40 -16.77
N LEU A 415 -21.85 25.49 -16.37
CA LEU A 415 -22.06 24.06 -16.58
C LEU A 415 -23.27 23.73 -15.72
N THR A 416 -24.43 23.65 -16.38
CA THR A 416 -25.62 23.05 -15.80
C THR A 416 -25.20 21.66 -15.35
N PHE A 417 -25.46 21.36 -14.08
CA PHE A 417 -25.53 19.99 -13.58
C PHE A 417 -26.67 19.30 -14.35
N GLU A 418 -26.40 18.90 -15.58
CA GLU A 418 -27.08 17.75 -16.13
C GLU A 418 -26.35 16.59 -15.46
N ASP A 419 -27.02 15.98 -14.48
CA ASP A 419 -26.66 14.66 -14.02
C ASP A 419 -26.53 13.80 -15.27
N GLU A 420 -25.30 13.51 -15.70
CA GLU A 420 -25.03 12.46 -16.67
C GLU A 420 -25.42 11.13 -16.01
N GLU A 421 -26.74 10.87 -15.94
CA GLU A 421 -27.36 9.63 -15.49
C GLU A 421 -27.07 8.45 -16.44
N ASP A 422 -26.27 8.66 -17.50
CA ASP A 422 -25.95 7.67 -18.53
C ASP A 422 -24.53 7.05 -18.40
N GLU A 423 -23.76 7.35 -17.35
CA GLU A 423 -22.60 6.51 -17.05
C GLU A 423 -23.05 5.24 -16.32
N GLN A 424 -22.90 4.08 -16.98
CA GLN A 424 -22.89 2.78 -16.30
C GLN A 424 -22.19 2.91 -14.95
N PRO A 425 -22.75 2.37 -13.85
CA PRO A 425 -22.20 2.56 -12.52
C PRO A 425 -20.71 2.21 -12.53
N LYS A 426 -19.85 3.23 -12.49
CA LYS A 426 -18.41 3.05 -12.42
C LYS A 426 -18.14 2.29 -11.13
N LYS A 427 -17.38 1.19 -11.23
CA LYS A 427 -16.94 0.45 -10.06
C LYS A 427 -16.23 1.40 -9.11
N LYS A 428 -16.82 1.64 -7.95
CA LYS A 428 -16.25 2.53 -6.93
C LYS A 428 -15.00 1.86 -6.37
N VAL A 429 -13.91 2.60 -6.29
CA VAL A 429 -12.59 2.04 -5.95
C VAL A 429 -12.51 1.76 -4.45
N ARG A 430 -13.12 2.62 -3.62
CA ARG A 430 -13.04 2.53 -2.15
C ARG A 430 -14.37 2.72 -1.42
N MET A 431 -15.46 3.00 -2.12
CA MET A 431 -16.78 3.21 -1.51
C MET A 431 -17.59 1.91 -1.45
N GLY A 432 -18.16 1.60 -0.28
CA GLY A 432 -19.04 0.44 -0.05
C GLY A 432 -18.86 -0.16 1.36
N MET A 433 -19.58 -1.24 1.65
CA MET A 433 -19.50 -1.91 2.96
C MET A 433 -18.36 -2.95 2.95
N PRO A 434 -17.46 -2.96 3.95
CA PRO A 434 -16.45 -4.01 4.04
C PRO A 434 -17.09 -5.37 4.32
N ALA A 435 -16.79 -6.36 3.48
CA ALA A 435 -17.21 -7.74 3.62
C ALA A 435 -16.01 -8.68 3.59
N THR A 436 -15.96 -9.65 4.50
CA THR A 436 -14.91 -10.68 4.46
C THR A 436 -15.25 -11.73 3.40
N GLN A 437 -14.43 -11.84 2.36
CA GLN A 437 -14.63 -12.77 1.25
C GLN A 437 -13.44 -13.71 1.08
N TRP A 438 -13.70 -14.92 0.63
CA TRP A 438 -12.70 -15.83 0.13
C TRP A 438 -12.17 -15.34 -1.20
N VAL A 439 -10.85 -15.25 -1.31
CA VAL A 439 -10.14 -15.05 -2.57
C VAL A 439 -9.52 -16.39 -2.95
N SER A 440 -9.89 -16.88 -4.13
CA SER A 440 -9.31 -18.06 -4.75
C SER A 440 -8.58 -17.65 -6.01
N ILE A 441 -7.37 -18.15 -6.19
CA ILE A 441 -6.54 -17.90 -7.38
C ILE A 441 -6.52 -19.16 -8.22
N TYR A 442 -6.64 -19.01 -9.53
CA TYR A 442 -6.69 -20.11 -10.49
C TYR A 442 -5.63 -19.89 -11.55
N ASN A 443 -4.84 -20.93 -11.85
CA ASN A 443 -3.94 -20.95 -13.00
C ASN A 443 -4.40 -22.08 -13.93
N ALA A 444 -4.53 -21.81 -15.23
CA ALA A 444 -4.80 -22.87 -16.21
C ALA A 444 -3.56 -23.78 -16.37
N ARG A 445 -3.74 -25.11 -16.33
CA ARG A 445 -2.67 -26.11 -16.49
C ARG A 445 -3.16 -27.35 -17.24
N ARG A 446 -2.21 -28.13 -17.79
CA ARG A 446 -2.48 -29.43 -18.45
C ARG A 446 -3.19 -30.40 -17.49
N PRO A 447 -4.16 -31.22 -17.95
CA PRO A 447 -4.89 -32.23 -17.16
C PRO A 447 -3.99 -33.15 -16.31
N MET A 448 -4.39 -33.47 -15.07
CA MET A 448 -3.66 -34.32 -14.12
C MET A 448 -4.61 -34.82 -13.01
N LYS A 449 -4.25 -35.91 -12.31
CA LYS A 449 -5.03 -36.41 -11.17
C LYS A 449 -4.90 -35.44 -9.99
N GLN A 450 -6.02 -34.98 -9.44
CA GLN A 450 -6.10 -34.07 -8.29
C GLN A 450 -7.20 -34.51 -7.32
N ARG A 451 -7.00 -34.22 -6.03
CA ARG A 451 -8.00 -34.40 -4.96
C ARG A 451 -8.00 -33.17 -4.07
N TYR A 452 -9.19 -32.72 -3.69
CA TYR A 452 -9.36 -31.57 -2.81
C TYR A 452 -10.29 -31.91 -1.65
N HIS A 453 -9.93 -31.42 -0.47
CA HIS A 453 -10.73 -31.51 0.75
C HIS A 453 -10.83 -30.14 1.39
N TYR A 454 -11.97 -29.85 1.99
CA TYR A 454 -12.25 -28.55 2.61
C TYR A 454 -13.13 -28.76 3.84
N ASN A 455 -13.16 -27.76 4.72
CA ASN A 455 -13.83 -27.86 6.02
C ASN A 455 -13.35 -29.08 6.83
N VAL A 456 -12.07 -29.43 6.70
CA VAL A 456 -11.47 -30.59 7.37
C VAL A 456 -11.10 -30.18 8.79
N MET A 457 -11.59 -30.92 9.78
CA MET A 457 -11.14 -30.80 11.17
C MET A 457 -9.81 -31.52 11.38
N ASP A 458 -9.03 -31.09 12.36
CA ASP A 458 -7.72 -31.65 12.73
C ASP A 458 -7.71 -33.19 12.79
N VAL A 459 -8.69 -33.76 13.47
CA VAL A 459 -8.82 -35.22 13.69
C VAL A 459 -9.02 -36.04 12.40
N ARG A 460 -9.40 -35.40 11.29
CA ARG A 460 -9.61 -36.05 9.98
C ARG A 460 -8.50 -35.74 8.99
N LEU A 461 -7.57 -34.86 9.35
CA LEU A 461 -6.54 -34.39 8.42
C LEU A 461 -5.66 -35.54 7.93
N SER A 462 -5.17 -36.38 8.85
CA SER A 462 -4.33 -37.54 8.53
C SER A 462 -5.04 -38.51 7.59
N GLN A 463 -6.30 -38.85 7.87
CA GLN A 463 -7.09 -39.76 7.03
C GLN A 463 -7.18 -39.30 5.56
N HIS A 464 -7.33 -37.99 5.34
CA HIS A 464 -7.39 -37.42 4.00
C HIS A 464 -6.02 -37.42 3.30
N ILE A 465 -4.96 -37.13 4.04
CA ILE A 465 -3.59 -37.11 3.51
C ILE A 465 -3.12 -38.54 3.17
N ASP A 466 -3.37 -39.50 4.04
CA ASP A 466 -2.97 -40.90 3.87
C ASP A 466 -3.63 -41.50 2.62
N LYS A 467 -4.95 -41.31 2.50
CA LYS A 467 -5.70 -41.76 1.30
C LYS A 467 -5.22 -41.08 0.03
N GLY A 468 -4.79 -39.82 0.11
CA GLY A 468 -4.16 -39.11 -1.01
C GLY A 468 -2.84 -39.69 -1.44
N THR A 469 -2.00 -40.02 -0.45
CA THR A 469 -0.67 -40.58 -0.63
C THR A 469 -0.74 -41.99 -1.22
N GLU A 470 -1.67 -42.83 -0.76
CA GLU A 470 -1.99 -44.14 -1.35
C GLU A 470 -2.37 -44.03 -2.84
N ASP A 471 -3.02 -42.91 -3.19
CA ASP A 471 -3.44 -42.59 -4.56
C ASP A 471 -2.32 -41.99 -5.43
N GLY A 472 -1.10 -41.87 -4.91
CA GLY A 472 0.06 -41.28 -5.59
C GLY A 472 -0.01 -39.76 -5.73
N LEU A 473 -0.73 -39.08 -4.82
CA LEU A 473 -0.88 -37.62 -4.83
C LEU A 473 -0.04 -36.99 -3.72
N PHE A 474 0.53 -35.81 -4.01
CA PHE A 474 1.23 -35.01 -3.01
C PHE A 474 0.46 -33.72 -2.73
N ILE A 475 0.51 -33.23 -1.49
CA ILE A 475 -0.07 -31.95 -1.11
C ILE A 475 0.68 -30.83 -1.86
N SER A 476 -0.07 -30.05 -2.62
CA SER A 476 0.45 -28.91 -3.39
C SER A 476 0.06 -27.56 -2.80
N CYS A 477 -1.03 -27.51 -2.03
CA CYS A 477 -1.46 -26.31 -1.33
C CYS A 477 -2.26 -26.65 -0.08
N VAL A 478 -2.05 -25.85 0.97
CA VAL A 478 -2.83 -25.89 2.21
C VAL A 478 -3.34 -24.49 2.55
N ALA A 479 -4.54 -24.42 3.09
CA ALA A 479 -5.12 -23.19 3.63
C ALA A 479 -5.92 -23.52 4.89
N SER A 480 -6.11 -22.51 5.74
CA SER A 480 -6.90 -22.64 6.96
C SER A 480 -7.73 -21.39 7.20
N CYS A 481 -8.90 -21.59 7.80
CA CYS A 481 -9.78 -20.53 8.28
C CYS A 481 -10.68 -21.06 9.39
N HIS A 482 -10.79 -20.34 10.51
CA HIS A 482 -11.59 -20.74 11.68
C HIS A 482 -11.31 -22.19 12.12
N ASN A 483 -10.03 -22.56 12.15
CA ASN A 483 -9.56 -23.89 12.55
C ASN A 483 -10.12 -25.04 11.68
N LEU A 484 -10.49 -24.72 10.44
CA LEU A 484 -10.81 -25.70 9.40
C LEU A 484 -9.79 -25.63 8.28
N TRP A 485 -9.37 -26.80 7.81
CA TRP A 485 -8.35 -26.95 6.79
C TRP A 485 -8.96 -27.16 5.40
N ALA A 486 -8.26 -26.63 4.40
CA ALA A 486 -8.43 -26.96 3.01
C ALA A 486 -7.12 -27.53 2.46
N LEU A 487 -7.21 -28.69 1.83
CA LEU A 487 -6.10 -29.44 1.26
C LEU A 487 -6.32 -29.59 -0.25
N VAL A 488 -5.27 -29.35 -1.01
CA VAL A 488 -5.20 -29.68 -2.44
C VAL A 488 -4.01 -30.59 -2.64
N MET A 489 -4.25 -31.75 -3.28
CA MET A 489 -3.23 -32.73 -3.59
C MET A 489 -3.28 -33.10 -5.06
N ASP A 490 -2.14 -33.17 -5.73
CA ASP A 490 -2.07 -33.52 -7.15
C ASP A 490 -0.84 -34.36 -7.50
N ALA A 491 -0.92 -35.03 -8.66
CA ALA A 491 0.15 -35.86 -9.21
C ALA A 491 1.22 -35.05 -9.97
N GLY A 492 1.00 -33.76 -10.21
CA GLY A 492 1.86 -32.92 -11.06
C GLY A 492 2.88 -32.06 -10.30
N THR A 493 3.06 -32.28 -9.00
CA THR A 493 3.98 -31.51 -8.16
C THR A 493 5.45 -31.72 -8.51
N GLY A 494 5.79 -32.90 -9.02
CA GLY A 494 7.19 -33.33 -9.22
C GLY A 494 7.92 -33.69 -7.91
N PHE A 495 7.21 -33.75 -6.78
CA PHE A 495 7.80 -34.15 -5.50
C PHE A 495 8.09 -35.66 -5.47
N LYS A 496 9.14 -36.03 -4.74
CA LYS A 496 9.58 -37.44 -4.58
C LYS A 496 9.13 -38.06 -3.26
N ALA A 497 9.06 -37.24 -2.21
CA ALA A 497 8.60 -37.64 -0.89
C ALA A 497 8.05 -36.40 -0.17
N GLN A 498 7.17 -36.60 0.81
CA GLN A 498 6.55 -35.52 1.56
C GLN A 498 6.36 -35.94 3.03
N VAL A 499 6.55 -34.98 3.93
CA VAL A 499 6.27 -35.09 5.35
C VAL A 499 5.43 -33.90 5.77
N TYR A 500 4.62 -34.06 6.80
CA TYR A 500 3.81 -32.97 7.33
C TYR A 500 3.77 -33.03 8.85
N GLU A 501 3.54 -31.89 9.47
CA GLU A 501 3.29 -31.77 10.90
C GLU A 501 2.13 -30.81 11.13
N LEU A 502 1.14 -31.28 11.88
CA LEU A 502 0.12 -30.44 12.50
C LEU A 502 0.57 -30.12 13.92
N SER A 503 1.12 -28.92 14.11
CA SER A 503 1.68 -28.48 15.38
C SER A 503 0.73 -27.50 16.09
N PRO A 504 0.60 -27.54 17.42
CA PRO A 504 -0.09 -26.49 18.18
C PRO A 504 0.67 -25.15 18.14
N PHE A 505 1.94 -25.16 17.73
CA PHE A 505 2.76 -23.97 17.60
C PHE A 505 2.80 -23.48 16.14
N PHE A 506 2.79 -22.16 15.96
CA PHE A 506 2.87 -21.55 14.64
C PHE A 506 4.30 -21.67 14.09
N LEU A 507 4.49 -22.57 13.12
CA LEU A 507 5.79 -23.00 12.57
C LEU A 507 6.73 -23.56 13.66
N HIS A 508 6.60 -24.87 13.92
CA HIS A 508 7.44 -25.59 14.88
C HIS A 508 8.92 -25.62 14.44
N LYS A 509 9.75 -24.82 15.10
CA LYS A 509 11.15 -24.56 14.70
C LYS A 509 12.01 -25.83 14.69
N GLU A 510 11.99 -26.60 15.77
CA GLU A 510 12.82 -27.80 15.93
C GLU A 510 12.51 -28.85 14.86
N TRP A 511 11.22 -29.12 14.64
CA TRP A 511 10.79 -30.05 13.59
C TRP A 511 11.22 -29.57 12.20
N ILE A 512 11.04 -28.29 11.87
CA ILE A 512 11.46 -27.75 10.55
C ILE A 512 12.98 -27.91 10.36
N MET A 513 13.79 -27.59 11.38
CA MET A 513 15.24 -27.72 11.32
C MET A 513 15.67 -29.17 11.09
N GLU A 514 15.10 -30.10 11.86
CA GLU A 514 15.36 -31.56 11.72
C GLU A 514 15.03 -32.06 10.30
N ARG A 515 13.95 -31.55 9.68
CA ARG A 515 13.57 -31.93 8.32
C ARG A 515 14.41 -31.26 7.24
N TRP A 516 14.90 -30.05 7.46
CA TRP A 516 15.89 -29.42 6.57
C TRP A 516 17.19 -30.21 6.51
N GLU A 517 17.71 -30.72 7.63
CA GLU A 517 18.90 -31.59 7.67
C GLU A 517 18.71 -32.88 6.83
N LYS A 518 17.45 -33.35 6.74
CA LYS A 518 17.06 -34.50 5.93
C LYS A 518 16.74 -34.14 4.47
N ASN A 519 17.07 -32.92 4.01
CA ASN A 519 16.83 -32.39 2.66
C ASN A 519 15.34 -32.27 2.26
N PHE A 520 14.43 -32.12 3.24
CA PHE A 520 13.06 -31.72 2.95
C PHE A 520 12.97 -30.19 2.98
N TYR A 521 12.21 -29.58 2.07
CA TYR A 521 11.98 -28.13 2.06
C TYR A 521 10.50 -27.82 2.23
N ILE A 522 10.18 -26.74 2.95
CA ILE A 522 8.79 -26.27 3.11
C ILE A 522 8.20 -25.99 1.74
N SER A 523 7.12 -26.69 1.46
CA SER A 523 6.41 -26.70 0.17
C SER A 523 5.01 -26.09 0.27
N ALA A 524 4.36 -26.22 1.44
CA ALA A 524 3.10 -25.56 1.74
C ALA A 524 3.00 -25.26 3.25
N VAL A 525 2.36 -24.16 3.62
CA VAL A 525 2.12 -23.80 5.03
C VAL A 525 0.79 -23.09 5.21
N ALA A 526 0.07 -23.41 6.28
CA ALA A 526 -1.09 -22.67 6.72
C ALA A 526 -1.15 -22.63 8.25
N GLY A 527 -1.54 -21.48 8.81
CA GLY A 527 -1.82 -21.32 10.23
C GLY A 527 -3.33 -21.23 10.47
N ALA A 528 -3.77 -21.79 11.59
CA ALA A 528 -5.12 -21.65 12.08
C ALA A 528 -5.23 -20.43 13.02
N SER A 529 -6.46 -20.14 13.46
CA SER A 529 -6.75 -18.95 14.27
C SER A 529 -6.36 -19.14 15.74
N ASP A 530 -6.22 -20.38 16.20
CA ASP A 530 -5.85 -20.75 17.57
C ASP A 530 -4.33 -20.78 17.83
N GLY A 531 -3.50 -20.49 16.83
CA GLY A 531 -2.05 -20.57 16.95
C GLY A 531 -1.43 -21.82 16.31
N SER A 532 -2.24 -22.83 15.99
CA SER A 532 -1.75 -24.07 15.37
C SER A 532 -1.35 -23.85 13.90
N SER A 533 -0.52 -24.75 13.38
CA SER A 533 -0.12 -24.71 11.97
C SER A 533 0.08 -26.09 11.37
N LEU A 534 -0.23 -26.18 10.08
CA LEU A 534 0.11 -27.30 9.24
C LEU A 534 1.28 -26.90 8.36
N VAL A 535 2.42 -27.55 8.56
CA VAL A 535 3.63 -27.39 7.74
C VAL A 535 3.83 -28.64 6.92
N VAL A 536 4.01 -28.47 5.60
CA VAL A 536 4.27 -29.57 4.68
C VAL A 536 5.63 -29.37 4.01
N MET A 537 6.53 -30.33 4.18
CA MET A 537 7.88 -30.30 3.62
C MET A 537 8.07 -31.45 2.63
N SER A 538 8.71 -31.16 1.49
CA SER A 538 8.82 -32.10 0.37
C SER A 538 10.25 -32.26 -0.13
N LYS A 539 10.58 -33.44 -0.65
CA LYS A 539 11.79 -33.74 -1.43
C LYS A 539 11.52 -33.64 -2.92
N GLY A 540 12.56 -33.37 -3.71
CA GLY A 540 12.43 -33.17 -5.16
C GLY A 540 11.94 -31.78 -5.56
N THR A 541 11.92 -30.83 -4.62
CA THR A 541 11.69 -29.41 -4.94
C THR A 541 12.89 -28.86 -5.74
N PRO A 542 12.70 -27.80 -6.54
CA PRO A 542 13.82 -27.12 -7.21
C PRO A 542 14.63 -26.23 -6.26
N TYR A 543 14.36 -26.27 -4.95
CA TYR A 543 14.97 -25.39 -3.98
C TYR A 543 16.34 -25.90 -3.55
N SER A 544 17.31 -24.99 -3.42
CA SER A 544 18.65 -25.30 -2.92
C SER A 544 18.89 -24.82 -1.50
N GLN A 545 18.30 -23.67 -1.13
CA GLN A 545 18.37 -23.09 0.21
C GLN A 545 17.02 -22.48 0.55
N GLN A 546 16.67 -22.51 1.84
CA GLN A 546 15.41 -21.95 2.33
C GLN A 546 15.63 -21.22 3.65
N SER A 547 14.82 -20.19 3.89
CA SER A 547 14.77 -19.43 5.13
C SER A 547 13.32 -18.99 5.36
N TYR A 548 12.90 -18.88 6.62
CA TYR A 548 11.59 -18.34 6.96
C TYR A 548 11.70 -17.29 8.07
N LYS A 549 10.71 -16.41 8.14
CA LYS A 549 10.54 -15.45 9.24
C LYS A 549 9.11 -15.44 9.73
N VAL A 550 8.94 -15.48 11.05
CA VAL A 550 7.68 -15.23 11.74
C VAL A 550 7.73 -13.82 12.35
N SER A 551 6.68 -13.03 12.22
CA SER A 551 6.62 -11.65 12.74
C SER A 551 5.19 -11.18 13.00
N GLU A 552 5.01 -10.27 13.96
CA GLU A 552 3.71 -9.62 14.25
C GLU A 552 3.28 -8.62 13.16
N SER A 553 4.20 -8.20 12.30
CA SER A 553 3.92 -7.31 11.17
C SER A 553 4.45 -7.91 9.88
N PHE A 554 3.92 -7.48 8.74
CA PHE A 554 4.36 -8.00 7.45
C PHE A 554 5.86 -7.67 7.24
N PRO A 555 6.76 -8.68 7.12
CA PRO A 555 8.21 -8.46 7.27
C PRO A 555 8.88 -7.98 5.97
N PHE A 556 8.38 -6.91 5.35
CA PHE A 556 8.84 -6.45 4.03
C PHE A 556 10.33 -6.11 3.98
N LYS A 557 10.89 -5.47 5.02
CA LYS A 557 12.32 -5.15 5.08
C LYS A 557 13.21 -6.41 4.97
N TRP A 558 12.81 -7.48 5.67
CA TRP A 558 13.50 -8.77 5.61
C TRP A 558 13.34 -9.43 4.23
N ILE A 559 12.13 -9.39 3.65
CA ILE A 559 11.88 -9.88 2.29
C ILE A 559 12.77 -9.15 1.28
N ASN A 560 12.86 -7.82 1.37
CA ASN A 560 13.67 -7.01 0.47
C ASN A 560 15.18 -7.29 0.61
N LYS A 561 15.68 -7.52 1.85
CA LYS A 561 17.06 -8.01 2.09
C LYS A 561 17.27 -9.37 1.42
N LYS A 562 16.34 -10.32 1.59
CA LYS A 562 16.42 -11.66 1.03
C LYS A 562 16.30 -11.71 -0.50
N TRP A 563 15.52 -10.83 -1.12
CA TRP A 563 15.48 -10.68 -2.58
C TRP A 563 16.85 -10.31 -3.13
N LYS A 564 17.59 -9.39 -2.48
CA LYS A 564 18.96 -9.01 -2.87
C LYS A 564 19.95 -10.16 -2.70
N GLU A 565 19.69 -11.07 -1.76
CA GLU A 565 20.44 -12.31 -1.56
C GLU A 565 20.02 -13.43 -2.54
N GLY A 566 19.12 -13.18 -3.49
CA GLY A 566 18.69 -14.14 -4.50
C GLY A 566 17.64 -15.16 -4.04
N PHE A 567 17.04 -14.96 -2.86
CA PHE A 567 15.89 -15.76 -2.43
C PHE A 567 14.60 -15.21 -3.04
N CYS A 568 13.57 -16.06 -3.18
CA CYS A 568 12.23 -15.66 -3.60
C CYS A 568 11.21 -16.16 -2.58
N VAL A 569 10.15 -15.39 -2.30
CA VAL A 569 9.02 -15.87 -1.50
C VAL A 569 8.34 -17.02 -2.23
N THR A 570 8.23 -18.16 -1.56
CA THR A 570 7.64 -19.40 -2.11
C THR A 570 6.35 -19.81 -1.40
N SER A 571 6.19 -19.44 -0.13
CA SER A 571 4.98 -19.70 0.65
C SER A 571 4.76 -18.64 1.72
N MET A 572 3.51 -18.38 2.07
CA MET A 572 3.13 -17.47 3.14
C MET A 572 1.93 -18.01 3.92
N ALA A 573 1.94 -17.78 5.23
CA ALA A 573 0.83 -18.13 6.10
C ALA A 573 0.65 -17.05 7.18
N THR A 574 -0.49 -17.10 7.84
CA THR A 574 -0.81 -16.27 9.00
C THR A 574 -1.46 -17.13 10.07
N SER A 575 -1.28 -16.74 11.32
CA SER A 575 -1.98 -17.29 12.47
C SER A 575 -2.25 -16.16 13.47
N GLY A 576 -3.53 -15.85 13.65
CA GLY A 576 -3.92 -14.62 14.34
C GLY A 576 -3.38 -13.37 13.61
N THR A 577 -2.58 -12.58 14.32
CA THR A 577 -1.88 -11.39 13.80
C THR A 577 -0.51 -11.69 13.19
N ARG A 578 0.05 -12.87 13.47
CA ARG A 578 1.40 -13.25 13.06
C ARG A 578 1.45 -13.65 11.60
N TRP A 579 2.47 -13.17 10.92
CA TRP A 579 2.86 -13.52 9.57
C TRP A 579 3.98 -14.55 9.59
N ALA A 580 3.92 -15.54 8.70
CA ALA A 580 5.03 -16.41 8.36
C ALA A 580 5.32 -16.29 6.86
N VAL A 581 6.57 -15.98 6.53
CA VAL A 581 7.03 -15.86 5.14
C VAL A 581 8.17 -16.82 4.93
N VAL A 582 8.03 -17.72 3.96
CA VAL A 582 9.05 -18.69 3.55
C VAL A 582 9.66 -18.24 2.23
N MET A 583 10.99 -18.14 2.18
CA MET A 583 11.75 -17.76 1.00
C MET A 583 12.76 -18.83 0.64
N SER A 584 12.87 -19.13 -0.66
CA SER A 584 13.74 -20.19 -1.17
C SER A 584 14.58 -19.72 -2.37
N ARG A 585 15.81 -20.20 -2.48
CA ARG A 585 16.65 -20.08 -3.68
C ARG A 585 16.30 -21.20 -4.66
N GLY A 586 16.41 -20.94 -5.96
CA GLY A 586 16.08 -21.92 -7.01
C GLY A 586 14.58 -22.00 -7.36
N ALA A 587 13.74 -21.11 -6.84
CA ALA A 587 12.29 -21.11 -7.06
C ALA A 587 11.83 -20.84 -8.51
N GLY A 588 12.74 -20.52 -9.42
CA GLY A 588 12.43 -20.33 -10.85
C GLY A 588 11.80 -18.98 -11.20
N PHE A 589 11.86 -17.98 -10.32
CA PHE A 589 11.38 -16.62 -10.59
C PHE A 589 12.53 -15.69 -11.01
N SER A 590 12.23 -14.73 -11.87
CA SER A 590 13.15 -13.68 -12.32
C SER A 590 12.97 -12.40 -11.53
N ASN A 591 11.72 -12.09 -11.14
CA ASN A 591 11.39 -10.93 -10.33
C ASN A 591 10.17 -11.21 -9.44
N GLN A 592 10.07 -10.50 -8.32
CA GLN A 592 8.94 -10.55 -7.40
C GLN A 592 8.59 -9.16 -6.86
N VAL A 593 7.31 -8.94 -6.61
CA VAL A 593 6.75 -7.74 -6.00
C VAL A 593 5.70 -8.13 -4.98
N VAL A 594 5.32 -7.19 -4.10
CA VAL A 594 4.24 -7.37 -3.14
C VAL A 594 3.15 -6.33 -3.36
N GLU A 595 1.89 -6.75 -3.24
CA GLU A 595 0.75 -5.87 -3.00
C GLU A 595 0.26 -6.09 -1.56
N LEU A 596 0.38 -5.08 -0.71
CA LEU A 596 -0.08 -5.09 0.68
C LEU A 596 -1.19 -4.05 0.87
N ASP A 597 -2.35 -4.47 1.36
CA ASP A 597 -3.50 -3.58 1.53
C ASP A 597 -4.40 -4.08 2.68
N PHE A 598 -5.24 -3.19 3.22
CA PHE A 598 -6.32 -3.52 4.16
C PHE A 598 -7.53 -4.14 3.44
N LEU A 599 -7.61 -3.95 2.12
CA LEU A 599 -8.63 -4.47 1.22
C LEU A 599 -8.01 -5.35 0.12
N TYR A 600 -8.81 -5.88 -0.79
CA TYR A 600 -8.30 -6.56 -1.98
C TYR A 600 -7.70 -5.54 -2.99
N PRO A 601 -6.39 -5.59 -3.29
CA PRO A 601 -5.70 -4.57 -4.07
C PRO A 601 -5.88 -4.78 -5.59
N SER A 602 -7.12 -4.61 -6.08
CA SER A 602 -7.47 -4.90 -7.48
C SER A 602 -6.67 -4.09 -8.51
N GLU A 603 -6.53 -2.78 -8.31
CA GLU A 603 -5.76 -1.88 -9.18
C GLU A 603 -4.30 -2.35 -9.33
N GLY A 604 -3.62 -2.61 -8.20
CA GLY A 604 -2.25 -3.09 -8.20
C GLY A 604 -2.11 -4.45 -8.88
N ILE A 605 -2.99 -5.41 -8.58
CA ILE A 605 -2.96 -6.74 -9.20
C ILE A 605 -3.11 -6.65 -10.72
N HIS A 606 -4.06 -5.85 -11.23
CA HIS A 606 -4.27 -5.70 -12.68
C HIS A 606 -3.07 -5.06 -13.38
N GLN A 607 -2.54 -3.97 -12.83
CA GLN A 607 -1.33 -3.30 -13.33
C GLN A 607 -0.14 -4.27 -13.41
N ARG A 608 0.02 -5.15 -12.41
CA ARG A 608 1.08 -6.16 -12.40
C ARG A 608 0.83 -7.30 -13.41
N TRP A 609 -0.42 -7.73 -13.60
CA TRP A 609 -0.78 -8.75 -14.59
C TRP A 609 -0.47 -8.33 -16.02
N GLU A 610 -0.76 -7.07 -16.37
CA GLU A 610 -0.42 -6.46 -17.67
C GLU A 610 1.09 -6.44 -17.91
N ASN A 611 1.88 -6.30 -16.83
CA ASN A 611 3.34 -6.34 -16.85
C ASN A 611 3.94 -7.76 -16.68
N GLY A 612 3.14 -8.81 -16.88
CA GLY A 612 3.60 -10.21 -16.91
C GLY A 612 3.83 -10.87 -15.54
N TYR A 613 3.47 -10.21 -14.44
CA TYR A 613 3.49 -10.83 -13.12
C TYR A 613 2.29 -11.74 -12.91
N ARG A 614 2.42 -12.72 -12.01
CA ARG A 614 1.33 -13.61 -11.58
C ARG A 614 1.40 -13.78 -10.07
N ILE A 615 0.25 -13.84 -9.39
CA ILE A 615 0.18 -14.10 -7.96
C ILE A 615 0.71 -15.51 -7.68
N THR A 616 1.68 -15.62 -6.78
CA THR A 616 2.36 -16.89 -6.46
C THR A 616 2.31 -17.27 -4.98
N ALA A 617 2.04 -16.32 -4.09
CA ALA A 617 1.79 -16.57 -2.68
C ALA A 617 0.86 -15.50 -2.11
N THR A 618 -0.04 -15.88 -1.20
CA THR A 618 -0.92 -14.94 -0.50
C THR A 618 -1.12 -15.35 0.95
N ALA A 619 -1.24 -14.35 1.81
CA ALA A 619 -1.60 -14.51 3.22
C ALA A 619 -2.32 -13.26 3.71
N ALA A 620 -3.16 -13.40 4.73
CA ALA A 620 -3.91 -12.28 5.27
C ALA A 620 -4.14 -12.46 6.77
N THR A 621 -4.05 -11.36 7.50
CA THR A 621 -4.56 -11.24 8.86
C THR A 621 -5.99 -10.70 8.82
N SER A 622 -6.61 -10.46 9.98
CA SER A 622 -7.89 -9.75 10.06
C SER A 622 -7.83 -8.29 9.56
N ASP A 623 -6.62 -7.73 9.45
CA ASP A 623 -6.39 -6.33 9.13
C ASP A 623 -5.81 -6.10 7.74
N GLN A 624 -4.86 -6.94 7.29
CA GLN A 624 -4.18 -6.76 6.01
C GLN A 624 -4.09 -8.05 5.21
N ALA A 625 -4.08 -7.91 3.89
CA ALA A 625 -3.78 -8.98 2.94
C ALA A 625 -2.51 -8.65 2.16
N ALA A 626 -1.65 -9.64 2.00
CA ALA A 626 -0.43 -9.57 1.22
C ALA A 626 -0.51 -10.54 0.04
N PHE A 627 -0.19 -10.03 -1.15
CA PHE A 627 -0.10 -10.79 -2.38
C PHE A 627 1.31 -10.65 -2.93
N VAL A 628 2.05 -11.76 -3.03
CA VAL A 628 3.31 -11.78 -3.76
C VAL A 628 3.02 -12.14 -5.21
N LEU A 629 3.47 -11.30 -6.12
CA LEU A 629 3.41 -11.55 -7.54
C LEU A 629 4.81 -11.76 -8.11
N SER A 630 4.96 -12.75 -8.98
CA SER A 630 6.25 -13.16 -9.54
C SER A 630 6.22 -13.24 -11.06
N VAL A 631 7.38 -13.03 -11.68
CA VAL A 631 7.61 -13.31 -13.10
C VAL A 631 8.40 -14.62 -13.24
N PRO A 632 7.82 -15.69 -13.79
CA PRO A 632 8.54 -16.94 -14.04
C PRO A 632 9.73 -16.75 -14.99
N ARG A 633 10.87 -17.42 -14.73
CA ARG A 633 12.04 -17.41 -15.65
C ARG A 633 11.75 -18.09 -16.98
N ARG A 634 10.87 -19.08 -16.98
CA ARG A 634 10.38 -19.75 -18.19
C ARG A 634 8.93 -19.34 -18.37
N LYS A 635 8.60 -18.64 -19.45
CA LYS A 635 7.21 -18.31 -19.80
C LYS A 635 6.45 -19.62 -19.97
N PRO A 636 5.45 -19.92 -19.13
CA PRO A 636 4.55 -21.04 -19.38
C PRO A 636 3.78 -20.73 -20.66
N VAL A 637 3.77 -21.67 -21.59
CA VAL A 637 2.86 -21.62 -22.75
C VAL A 637 1.46 -21.90 -22.17
N ASP A 638 0.58 -20.90 -22.20
CA ASP A 638 -0.84 -20.99 -21.80
C ASP A 638 -1.23 -20.84 -20.30
N GLU A 639 -0.49 -20.10 -19.48
CA GLU A 639 -0.98 -19.75 -18.11
C GLU A 639 -1.79 -18.43 -18.09
N THR A 640 -3.11 -18.55 -18.20
CA THR A 640 -4.03 -17.50 -17.70
C THR A 640 -4.21 -17.66 -16.20
N GLN A 641 -4.21 -16.54 -15.47
CA GLN A 641 -4.51 -16.51 -14.05
C GLN A 641 -5.77 -15.71 -13.81
N GLU A 642 -6.67 -16.25 -13.00
CA GLU A 642 -7.91 -15.60 -12.62
C GLU A 642 -8.06 -15.57 -11.10
N THR A 643 -8.84 -14.61 -10.59
CA THR A 643 -9.22 -14.54 -9.17
C THR A 643 -10.74 -14.63 -9.04
N LEU A 644 -11.22 -15.50 -8.14
CA LEU A 644 -12.62 -15.59 -7.75
C LEU A 644 -12.78 -15.09 -6.33
N ARG A 645 -13.81 -14.27 -6.11
CA ARG A 645 -14.19 -13.76 -4.78
C ARG A 645 -15.55 -14.32 -4.39
N THR A 646 -15.67 -14.99 -3.25
CA THR A 646 -16.93 -15.57 -2.78
C THR A 646 -17.15 -15.30 -1.29
N SER A 647 -18.39 -15.11 -0.85
CA SER A 647 -18.73 -14.95 0.57
C SER A 647 -18.64 -16.26 1.35
N THR A 648 -19.04 -17.36 0.70
CA THR A 648 -18.93 -18.74 1.21
C THR A 648 -17.75 -19.46 0.58
N PHE A 649 -17.36 -20.60 1.15
CA PHE A 649 -16.31 -21.42 0.55
C PHE A 649 -16.74 -21.81 -0.89
N PRO A 650 -15.86 -21.78 -1.91
CA PRO A 650 -16.25 -21.84 -3.33
C PRO A 650 -16.96 -23.11 -3.84
N THR A 651 -17.35 -24.05 -2.98
CA THR A 651 -17.86 -25.38 -3.34
C THR A 651 -19.29 -25.38 -3.86
N THR A 652 -20.04 -24.29 -3.69
CA THR A 652 -21.42 -24.14 -4.21
C THR A 652 -21.49 -23.40 -5.53
N HIS A 653 -20.37 -22.88 -6.06
CA HIS A 653 -20.38 -22.08 -7.27
C HIS A 653 -20.21 -22.96 -8.52
N SER A 654 -21.20 -22.93 -9.43
CA SER A 654 -21.21 -23.73 -10.67
C SER A 654 -19.99 -23.48 -11.58
N LYS A 655 -19.43 -22.26 -11.56
CA LYS A 655 -18.16 -21.92 -12.25
C LYS A 655 -16.94 -22.59 -11.61
N PHE A 656 -16.94 -22.82 -10.31
CA PHE A 656 -15.88 -23.54 -9.60
C PHE A 656 -15.91 -25.03 -9.95
N LEU A 657 -17.09 -25.65 -9.90
CA LEU A 657 -17.26 -27.08 -10.20
C LEU A 657 -16.91 -27.42 -11.65
N ARG A 658 -17.42 -26.66 -12.64
CA ARG A 658 -17.06 -26.87 -14.06
C ARG A 658 -15.57 -26.64 -14.35
N ARG A 659 -14.94 -25.70 -13.64
CA ARG A 659 -13.51 -25.40 -13.83
C ARG A 659 -12.59 -26.35 -13.08
N CYS A 660 -13.01 -26.93 -11.96
CA CYS A 660 -12.29 -28.03 -11.32
C CYS A 660 -12.27 -29.29 -12.20
N GLU A 661 -13.26 -29.46 -13.09
CA GLU A 661 -13.31 -30.56 -14.07
C GLU A 661 -12.41 -30.30 -15.29
N ASP A 662 -12.23 -29.04 -15.71
CA ASP A 662 -11.51 -28.66 -16.94
C ASP A 662 -10.13 -27.97 -16.73
N LEU A 663 -9.82 -27.45 -15.54
CA LEU A 663 -8.62 -26.65 -15.24
C LEU A 663 -8.01 -27.08 -13.91
N ASN A 664 -6.73 -27.47 -13.91
CA ASN A 664 -6.02 -27.88 -12.69
C ASN A 664 -5.52 -26.68 -11.88
N ILE A 665 -6.02 -26.56 -10.66
CA ILE A 665 -5.99 -25.29 -9.92
C ILE A 665 -4.96 -25.32 -8.79
N ARG A 666 -4.05 -24.34 -8.75
CA ARG A 666 -3.35 -23.96 -7.51
C ARG A 666 -4.23 -23.01 -6.72
N ILE A 667 -5.10 -23.55 -5.86
CA ILE A 667 -6.03 -22.70 -5.09
C ILE A 667 -5.34 -22.22 -3.82
N THR A 668 -4.88 -20.97 -3.81
CA THR A 668 -4.63 -20.29 -2.53
C THR A 668 -5.95 -19.67 -2.08
N TYR A 669 -6.52 -20.21 -1.00
CA TYR A 669 -7.70 -19.65 -0.35
C TYR A 669 -7.27 -18.70 0.76
N ARG A 670 -7.75 -17.47 0.75
CA ARG A 670 -7.64 -16.58 1.92
C ARG A 670 -8.90 -15.76 2.10
N ARG A 671 -9.26 -15.50 3.35
CA ARG A 671 -10.28 -14.51 3.68
C ARG A 671 -9.65 -13.13 3.68
N VAL A 672 -10.12 -12.27 2.80
CA VAL A 672 -9.69 -10.87 2.67
C VAL A 672 -10.91 -9.99 2.82
N LYS A 673 -10.78 -8.84 3.48
CA LYS A 673 -11.83 -7.83 3.47
C LYS A 673 -11.89 -7.22 2.07
N VAL A 674 -13.06 -7.21 1.47
CA VAL A 674 -13.35 -6.64 0.16
C VAL A 674 -14.44 -5.61 0.34
N VAL A 675 -14.40 -4.53 -0.42
CA VAL A 675 -15.53 -3.60 -0.49
C VAL A 675 -16.60 -4.28 -1.33
N SER A 676 -17.74 -4.62 -0.74
CA SER A 676 -18.90 -5.07 -1.51
C SER A 676 -19.60 -3.85 -2.10
N GLU A 677 -19.84 -3.90 -3.41
CA GLU A 677 -20.74 -2.98 -4.11
C GLU A 677 -22.18 -3.11 -3.58
#